data_AF-A0A1M6XLZ4-F1
#
_entry.id   AF-A0A1M6XLZ4-F1
#
_cell.length_a   1.000
_cell.length_b   1.000
_cell.length_c   1.000
_cell.angle_alpha   90.00
_cell.angle_beta   90.00
_cell.angle_gamma   90.00
#
_symmetry.space_group_name_H-M   'P 1'
#
loop_
_entity.id
_entity.type
_entity.pdbx_description
1 polymer ?
#
loop_
_entity_poly.entity_id
_entity_poly.type
_entity_poly.pdbx_seq_one_letter_code
_entity_poly.pdbx_strand_id
1 'polypeptide(L)'
;MRNIFALIGFFTTVALANFQLDSFQMYVDSVVPGSRYGLSIRSVKTGKELGNIRGVEKFTPASTLKTLTTAAAVHYLPLDYAPKTDVSLNGSVRKKTFIGAVNVRGGGDPNFSGRYYADPFHMIYAMADSIHALGIDSISGKINLDSSYYKGPWRAEHWRKNFYDAWYGAEIAPLGFNDNCTMIRFKPGLKVGDPARAEIQPDVGYVVLKNEMITVPGKKRKWTWALDSAKPEITIGGAIGIGVDSSQLVLPVRNPIAYFKAAFVHALKERGIAFAEKQDVPDGIQIASYSFSAAPFLSILDEINQRSQNMHAETIFRNLGAQKSGVGSVESGRAAEMKFLAEMGIDSTDFEVWDGCGLSPKNKVKPSTETAMLAKMARHPKGRFYINSFAGPGIGTGGKRMLDLPYPWLTRFKTGFIGEVHGLVGYIYALDGDTLAVAMYLNETGKNPDSQLKDVLDTLWSRLVYRTNDNYASLMRMKQMWLAAQNVAGLTARLDYFSKALKGTPYKLGPMGESYVDPIENKPLVYMDSVDCVTYLEHALAMAIAPSENEIFSTLQKIRYKGGKIGYVNRKHYLLADWVGDGKFARVMQVPGDTVVKRTIPKQNFFKAKKIKYDTPDAPMDLRYLPYNRAVEMASKPYSGPLMVTGVAFVASANDLDATHTGFVIFRNGELPKLRHAAFKKQVIELTLKDYLASRKGKLPGITLFEFLKQ
;
A
#
# COMPACT_ATOMS: atom_id res chain seq x y z
N MET A 1 22.98 60.17 20.70
CA MET A 1 22.43 59.65 19.43
C MET A 1 23.05 58.30 19.15
N ARG A 2 22.32 57.21 19.34
CA ARG A 2 22.83 55.83 19.24
C ARG A 2 21.78 55.02 18.48
N ASN A 3 22.10 54.66 17.23
CA ASN A 3 21.20 53.99 16.29
C ASN A 3 20.98 52.52 16.70
N ILE A 4 19.72 52.14 16.91
CA ILE A 4 19.29 50.74 17.07
C ILE A 4 18.68 50.32 15.72
N PHE A 5 19.37 49.43 15.01
CA PHE A 5 18.82 48.71 13.87
C PHE A 5 17.83 47.65 14.37
N ALA A 6 16.55 47.83 14.10
CA ALA A 6 15.54 46.80 14.29
C ALA A 6 15.60 45.82 13.10
N LEU A 7 16.14 44.63 13.34
CA LEU A 7 16.11 43.51 12.41
C LEU A 7 14.67 42.96 12.37
N ILE A 8 13.91 43.28 11.33
CA ILE A 8 12.59 42.66 11.09
C ILE A 8 12.85 41.23 10.61
N GLY A 9 12.86 40.29 11.55
CA GLY A 9 12.84 38.87 11.25
C GLY A 9 11.51 38.51 10.58
N PHE A 10 11.56 38.14 9.30
CA PHE A 10 10.50 37.37 8.65
C PHE A 10 10.40 36.01 9.36
N PHE A 11 9.61 35.94 10.43
CA PHE A 11 9.10 34.66 10.89
C PHE A 11 8.10 34.18 9.84
N THR A 12 8.54 33.30 8.95
CA THR A 12 7.61 32.39 8.27
C THR A 12 6.94 31.56 9.36
N THR A 13 5.72 31.95 9.72
CA THR A 13 4.82 31.13 10.52
C THR A 13 4.55 29.85 9.72
N VAL A 14 5.32 28.81 10.01
CA VAL A 14 5.09 27.47 9.45
C VAL A 14 3.79 26.93 10.05
N ALA A 15 2.69 27.18 9.34
CA ALA A 15 1.52 26.31 9.16
C ALA A 15 1.03 25.50 10.39
N LEU A 16 0.70 26.14 11.50
CA LEU A 16 -0.12 25.53 12.56
C LEU A 16 -1.65 25.68 12.33
N ALA A 17 -2.07 26.29 11.21
CA ALA A 17 -3.46 26.71 10.96
C ALA A 17 -4.25 25.86 9.92
N ASN A 18 -3.82 24.65 9.53
CA ASN A 18 -4.26 24.06 8.26
C ASN A 18 -5.36 22.98 8.30
N PHE A 19 -5.71 22.45 9.48
CA PHE A 19 -6.82 21.51 9.63
C PHE A 19 -7.81 22.11 10.63
N GLN A 20 -9.07 22.34 10.23
CA GLN A 20 -10.11 22.85 11.11
C GLN A 20 -10.53 21.75 12.11
N LEU A 21 -9.68 21.45 13.09
CA LEU A 21 -9.83 20.30 14.00
C LEU A 21 -11.11 20.36 14.83
N ASP A 22 -11.56 21.56 15.20
CA ASP A 22 -12.84 21.74 15.90
C ASP A 22 -14.01 21.15 15.10
N SER A 23 -14.00 21.31 13.76
CA SER A 23 -15.03 20.73 12.89
C SER A 23 -14.99 19.21 12.84
N PHE A 24 -13.86 18.58 13.16
CA PHE A 24 -13.74 17.13 13.25
C PHE A 24 -14.39 16.64 14.54
N GLN A 25 -14.03 17.26 15.67
CA GLN A 25 -14.63 16.93 16.97
C GLN A 25 -16.14 17.18 16.95
N MET A 26 -16.60 18.34 16.46
CA MET A 26 -18.03 18.66 16.33
C MET A 26 -18.79 17.64 15.46
N TYR A 27 -18.18 17.18 14.37
CA TYR A 27 -18.79 16.16 13.53
C TYR A 27 -18.96 14.84 14.27
N VAL A 28 -17.93 14.39 15.00
CA VAL A 28 -18.05 13.17 15.82
C VAL A 28 -19.12 13.34 16.89
N ASP A 29 -19.12 14.44 17.62
CA ASP A 29 -20.09 14.70 18.69
C ASP A 29 -21.54 14.73 18.16
N SER A 30 -21.74 15.17 16.92
CA SER A 30 -23.05 15.19 16.27
C SER A 30 -23.55 13.82 15.82
N VAL A 31 -22.65 12.90 15.46
CA VAL A 31 -23.02 11.58 14.89
C VAL A 31 -22.96 10.48 15.95
N VAL A 32 -22.02 10.57 16.88
CA VAL A 32 -21.73 9.55 17.91
C VAL A 32 -21.55 10.24 19.27
N PRO A 33 -22.62 10.86 19.80
CA PRO A 33 -22.54 11.63 21.04
C PRO A 33 -22.07 10.75 22.21
N GLY A 34 -21.22 11.32 23.07
CA GLY A 34 -20.66 10.63 24.24
C GLY A 34 -19.49 9.70 23.94
N SER A 35 -19.12 9.50 22.67
CA SER A 35 -17.91 8.75 22.32
C SER A 35 -16.64 9.56 22.58
N ARG A 36 -15.52 8.85 22.75
CA ARG A 36 -14.20 9.44 22.91
C ARG A 36 -13.44 9.37 21.59
N TYR A 37 -13.11 10.53 21.03
CA TYR A 37 -12.38 10.66 19.77
C TYR A 37 -10.93 11.09 19.99
N GLY A 38 -10.02 10.35 19.37
CA GLY A 38 -8.58 10.64 19.32
C GLY A 38 -8.10 10.80 17.88
N LEU A 39 -7.30 11.84 17.63
CA LEU A 39 -6.68 12.14 16.35
C LEU A 39 -5.24 12.60 16.55
N SER A 40 -4.33 12.08 15.73
CA SER A 40 -3.04 12.71 15.46
C SER A 40 -2.80 12.74 13.95
N ILE A 41 -2.22 13.84 13.47
CA ILE A 41 -1.77 14.04 12.08
C ILE A 41 -0.32 14.50 12.15
N ARG A 42 0.59 13.79 11.48
CA ARG A 42 2.02 14.09 11.49
C ARG A 42 2.59 14.14 10.08
N SER A 43 3.37 15.18 9.80
CA SER A 43 4.18 15.28 8.59
C SER A 43 5.28 14.22 8.61
N VAL A 44 5.33 13.33 7.62
CA VAL A 44 6.42 12.37 7.44
C VAL A 44 7.69 13.10 6.99
N LYS A 45 7.58 14.16 6.17
CA LYS A 45 8.73 14.92 5.70
C LYS A 45 9.46 15.63 6.82
N THR A 46 8.74 16.29 7.72
CA THR A 46 9.33 17.10 8.80
C THR A 46 9.36 16.40 10.16
N GLY A 47 8.56 15.35 10.33
CA GLY A 47 8.33 14.70 11.62
C GLY A 47 7.43 15.49 12.58
N LYS A 48 6.99 16.70 12.23
CA LYS A 48 6.17 17.56 13.09
C LYS A 48 4.72 17.09 13.14
N GLU A 49 4.12 17.13 14.33
CA GLU A 49 2.67 16.96 14.49
C GLU A 49 1.97 18.22 13.97
N LEU A 50 1.01 18.03 13.06
CA LEU A 50 0.25 19.08 12.38
C LEU A 50 -1.17 19.23 12.95
N GLY A 51 -1.67 18.22 13.64
CA GLY A 51 -2.99 18.24 14.25
C GLY A 51 -3.13 17.18 15.34
N ASN A 52 -3.86 17.53 16.39
CA ASN A 52 -4.01 16.73 17.60
C ASN A 52 -5.40 16.95 18.22
N ILE A 53 -6.14 15.87 18.46
CA ILE A 53 -7.32 15.84 19.32
C ILE A 53 -7.10 14.68 20.29
N ARG A 54 -6.94 14.95 21.58
CA ARG A 54 -6.62 13.92 22.60
C ARG A 54 -5.45 13.00 22.22
N GLY A 55 -4.51 13.49 21.40
CA GLY A 55 -3.46 12.66 20.80
C GLY A 55 -2.44 12.15 21.82
N VAL A 56 -2.37 12.76 23.00
CA VAL A 56 -1.50 12.34 24.12
C VAL A 56 -2.20 11.44 25.13
N GLU A 57 -3.50 11.15 24.94
CA GLU A 57 -4.24 10.24 25.80
C GLU A 57 -4.22 8.81 25.25
N LYS A 58 -4.46 7.83 26.12
CA LYS A 58 -4.47 6.41 25.75
C LYS A 58 -5.83 5.97 25.20
N PHE A 59 -5.81 5.33 24.03
CA PHE A 59 -6.95 4.73 23.33
C PHE A 59 -6.76 3.23 23.17
N THR A 60 -7.85 2.46 23.09
CA THR A 60 -7.75 1.03 22.77
C THR A 60 -7.58 0.90 21.25
N PRO A 61 -6.50 0.28 20.74
CA PRO A 61 -6.21 0.31 19.30
C PRO A 61 -7.07 -0.65 18.47
N ALA A 62 -7.61 -1.71 19.10
CA ALA A 62 -8.10 -2.86 18.37
C ALA A 62 -7.03 -3.37 17.36
N SER A 63 -7.44 -3.85 16.19
CA SER A 63 -6.53 -4.33 15.15
C SER A 63 -5.58 -3.29 14.54
N THR A 64 -5.65 -2.00 14.90
CA THR A 64 -4.57 -1.08 14.50
C THR A 64 -3.28 -1.39 15.23
N LEU A 65 -3.28 -2.08 16.38
CA LEU A 65 -2.05 -2.50 17.08
C LEU A 65 -1.09 -3.29 16.17
N LYS A 66 -1.64 -4.00 15.18
CA LYS A 66 -0.85 -4.74 14.18
C LYS A 66 0.13 -3.86 13.40
N THR A 67 -0.06 -2.54 13.35
CA THR A 67 0.93 -1.61 12.80
C THR A 67 2.25 -1.69 13.58
N LEU A 68 2.20 -1.74 14.91
CA LEU A 68 3.39 -1.94 15.76
C LEU A 68 4.02 -3.31 15.49
N THR A 69 3.23 -4.38 15.54
CA THR A 69 3.73 -5.75 15.34
C THR A 69 4.39 -5.91 13.98
N THR A 70 3.77 -5.39 12.92
CA THR A 70 4.33 -5.46 11.58
C THR A 70 5.48 -4.49 11.36
N ALA A 71 5.53 -3.35 12.05
CA ALA A 71 6.66 -2.43 12.02
C ALA A 71 7.90 -3.07 12.66
N ALA A 72 7.75 -3.66 13.85
CA ALA A 72 8.81 -4.41 14.51
C ALA A 72 9.28 -5.60 13.65
N ALA A 73 8.35 -6.31 13.01
CA ALA A 73 8.68 -7.41 12.11
C ALA A 73 9.49 -6.94 10.89
N VAL A 74 9.06 -5.88 10.21
CA VAL A 74 9.79 -5.30 9.07
C VAL A 74 11.18 -4.80 9.48
N HIS A 75 11.30 -4.24 10.69
CA HIS A 75 12.58 -3.76 11.20
C HIS A 75 13.57 -4.92 11.41
N TYR A 76 13.18 -5.97 12.15
CA TYR A 76 14.10 -7.04 12.54
C TYR A 76 14.27 -8.17 11.53
N LEU A 77 13.22 -8.52 10.78
CA LEU A 77 13.26 -9.69 9.90
C LEU A 77 13.76 -9.30 8.50
N PRO A 78 14.57 -10.15 7.84
CA PRO A 78 14.87 -9.96 6.44
C PRO A 78 13.60 -10.17 5.59
N LEU A 79 13.54 -9.55 4.40
CA LEU A 79 12.30 -9.56 3.59
C LEU A 79 11.96 -10.95 3.02
N ASP A 80 12.96 -11.83 2.94
CA ASP A 80 12.89 -13.23 2.56
C ASP A 80 12.77 -14.17 3.78
N TYR A 81 12.57 -13.63 4.99
CA TYR A 81 12.27 -14.45 6.16
C TYR A 81 11.07 -15.36 5.89
N ALA A 82 11.20 -16.61 6.27
CA ALA A 82 10.17 -17.62 6.08
C ALA A 82 10.21 -18.56 7.29
N PRO A 83 9.14 -18.65 8.10
CA PRO A 83 9.10 -19.59 9.22
C PRO A 83 9.24 -21.04 8.72
N LYS A 84 9.90 -21.89 9.49
CA LYS A 84 10.24 -23.25 9.08
C LYS A 84 9.51 -24.29 9.91
N THR A 85 9.10 -25.37 9.26
CA THR A 85 8.67 -26.60 9.92
C THR A 85 9.59 -27.72 9.48
N ASP A 86 10.32 -28.31 10.43
CA ASP A 86 11.31 -29.35 10.15
C ASP A 86 10.71 -30.74 10.38
N VAL A 87 11.02 -31.68 9.50
CA VAL A 87 10.59 -33.09 9.58
C VAL A 87 11.83 -33.98 9.52
N SER A 88 12.04 -34.81 10.54
CA SER A 88 13.12 -35.81 10.56
C SER A 88 12.61 -37.23 10.82
N LEU A 89 13.26 -38.20 10.21
CA LEU A 89 12.94 -39.62 10.35
C LEU A 89 14.09 -40.29 11.10
N ASN A 90 13.83 -40.73 12.33
CA ASN A 90 14.82 -41.41 13.17
C ASN A 90 14.42 -42.88 13.32
N GLY A 91 15.17 -43.79 12.68
CA GLY A 91 14.76 -45.18 12.61
C GLY A 91 15.50 -45.96 11.52
N SER A 92 14.82 -46.96 10.98
CA SER A 92 15.34 -47.76 9.86
C SER A 92 14.23 -48.09 8.87
N VAL A 93 14.60 -48.31 7.60
CA VAL A 93 13.69 -48.79 6.57
C VAL A 93 13.96 -50.27 6.32
N ARG A 94 12.92 -51.10 6.39
CA ARG A 94 12.97 -52.51 5.97
C ARG A 94 11.99 -52.71 4.82
N LYS A 95 12.51 -53.08 3.65
CA LYS A 95 11.76 -53.07 2.38
C LYS A 95 11.21 -51.67 2.10
N LYS A 96 9.91 -51.44 2.30
CA LYS A 96 9.24 -50.14 2.13
C LYS A 96 8.61 -49.61 3.42
N THR A 97 8.85 -50.31 4.55
CA THR A 97 8.32 -49.92 5.85
C THR A 97 9.38 -49.21 6.67
N PHE A 98 9.10 -47.96 7.04
CA PHE A 98 9.88 -47.23 8.04
C PHE A 98 9.43 -47.64 9.45
N ILE A 99 10.38 -47.99 10.30
CA ILE A 99 10.17 -48.33 11.72
C ILE A 99 10.99 -47.34 12.54
N GLY A 100 10.33 -46.47 13.28
CA GLY A 100 10.99 -45.40 14.04
C GLY A 100 10.08 -44.23 14.40
N ALA A 101 10.68 -43.09 14.70
CA ALA A 101 9.99 -41.85 15.01
C ALA A 101 10.05 -40.87 13.84
N VAL A 102 8.90 -40.30 13.49
CA VAL A 102 8.80 -39.11 12.63
C VAL A 102 8.71 -37.90 13.56
N ASN A 103 9.76 -37.10 13.63
CA ASN A 103 9.77 -35.89 14.44
C ASN A 103 9.38 -34.69 13.56
N VAL A 104 8.40 -33.91 14.00
CA VAL A 104 7.99 -32.68 13.33
C VAL A 104 8.13 -31.52 14.31
N ARG A 105 8.98 -30.55 13.98
CA ARG A 105 9.21 -29.36 14.79
C ARG A 105 8.62 -28.14 14.11
N GLY A 106 7.66 -27.50 14.77
CA GLY A 106 7.02 -26.29 14.24
C GLY A 106 7.78 -25.03 14.59
N GLY A 107 8.00 -24.16 13.60
CA GLY A 107 8.59 -22.83 13.78
C GLY A 107 7.56 -21.70 13.69
N GLY A 108 6.27 -21.99 13.83
CA GLY A 108 5.21 -20.97 13.76
C GLY A 108 5.02 -20.42 12.35
N ASP A 109 4.74 -21.29 11.38
CA ASP A 109 4.32 -20.87 10.05
C ASP A 109 2.78 -20.83 9.97
N PRO A 110 2.15 -19.64 9.83
CA PRO A 110 0.70 -19.54 9.79
C PRO A 110 0.11 -19.90 8.40
N ASN A 111 0.94 -20.15 7.39
CA ASN A 111 0.53 -20.43 6.00
C ASN A 111 0.46 -21.92 5.66
N PHE A 112 0.49 -22.80 6.66
CA PHE A 112 -0.03 -24.17 6.53
C PHE A 112 -1.57 -24.12 6.45
N SER A 113 -2.09 -23.37 5.49
CA SER A 113 -3.50 -22.99 5.35
C SER A 113 -3.83 -22.64 3.90
N GLY A 114 -5.12 -22.46 3.62
CA GLY A 114 -5.65 -22.11 2.30
C GLY A 114 -5.43 -20.64 1.87
N ARG A 115 -4.54 -19.89 2.53
CA ARG A 115 -4.38 -18.43 2.30
C ARG A 115 -3.40 -18.10 1.19
N TYR A 116 -2.21 -18.70 1.24
CA TYR A 116 -1.18 -18.53 0.22
C TYR A 116 -1.37 -19.55 -0.91
N TYR A 117 -1.56 -20.82 -0.54
CA TYR A 117 -1.97 -21.88 -1.47
C TYR A 117 -3.48 -22.05 -1.38
N ALA A 118 -4.16 -22.25 -2.51
CA ALA A 118 -5.61 -22.44 -2.52
C ALA A 118 -6.05 -23.73 -1.78
N ASP A 119 -5.16 -24.74 -1.74
CA ASP A 119 -5.37 -25.98 -1.02
C ASP A 119 -4.66 -25.92 0.36
N PRO A 120 -5.39 -26.04 1.48
CA PRO A 120 -4.78 -26.05 2.81
C PRO A 120 -3.79 -27.20 3.05
N PHE A 121 -3.86 -28.29 2.28
CA PHE A 121 -2.95 -29.42 2.41
C PHE A 121 -1.64 -29.26 1.66
N HIS A 122 -1.46 -28.24 0.82
CA HIS A 122 -0.30 -28.10 -0.08
C HIS A 122 1.04 -28.43 0.61
N MET A 123 1.30 -27.82 1.77
CA MET A 123 2.55 -28.02 2.51
C MET A 123 2.63 -29.36 3.22
N ILE A 124 1.51 -29.87 3.74
CA ILE A 124 1.47 -31.17 4.43
C ILE A 124 1.65 -32.30 3.42
N TYR A 125 1.10 -32.17 2.21
CA TYR A 125 1.37 -33.09 1.11
C TYR A 125 2.84 -33.09 0.71
N ALA A 126 3.49 -31.92 0.63
CA ALA A 126 4.92 -31.86 0.34
C ALA A 126 5.76 -32.63 1.39
N MET A 127 5.34 -32.62 2.66
CA MET A 127 5.97 -33.43 3.70
C MET A 127 5.78 -34.93 3.47
N ALA A 128 4.54 -35.37 3.19
CA ALA A 128 4.24 -36.77 2.90
C ALA A 128 4.95 -37.27 1.62
N ASP A 129 4.95 -36.46 0.56
CA ASP A 129 5.63 -36.76 -0.71
C ASP A 129 7.15 -36.91 -0.50
N SER A 130 7.76 -36.10 0.36
CA SER A 130 9.19 -36.20 0.70
C SER A 130 9.54 -37.48 1.44
N ILE A 131 8.60 -38.01 2.24
CA ILE A 131 8.74 -39.33 2.86
C ILE A 131 8.56 -40.42 1.82
N HIS A 132 7.53 -40.31 0.96
CA HIS A 132 7.25 -41.29 -0.07
C HIS A 132 8.41 -41.45 -1.06
N ALA A 133 9.10 -40.34 -1.40
CA ALA A 133 10.26 -40.32 -2.29
C ALA A 133 11.44 -41.16 -1.80
N LEU A 134 11.50 -41.52 -0.50
CA LEU A 134 12.48 -42.47 0.04
C LEU A 134 12.13 -43.94 -0.26
N GLY A 135 11.06 -44.20 -1.01
CA GLY A 135 10.53 -45.55 -1.26
C GLY A 135 9.70 -46.10 -0.09
N ILE A 136 9.28 -45.23 0.84
CA ILE A 136 8.49 -45.60 2.00
C ILE A 136 7.00 -45.57 1.63
N ASP A 137 6.30 -46.69 1.80
CA ASP A 137 4.84 -46.80 1.64
C ASP A 137 4.12 -47.13 2.96
N SER A 138 4.89 -47.37 4.03
CA SER A 138 4.36 -47.75 5.34
C SER A 138 5.22 -47.17 6.45
N ILE A 139 4.61 -46.60 7.48
CA ILE A 139 5.25 -46.14 8.71
C ILE A 139 4.67 -46.94 9.87
N SER A 140 5.51 -47.70 10.56
CA SER A 140 5.19 -48.39 11.81
C SER A 140 5.93 -47.69 12.95
N GLY A 141 5.30 -46.69 13.57
CA GLY A 141 5.97 -45.92 14.61
C GLY A 141 5.19 -44.76 15.20
N LYS A 142 5.89 -43.78 15.77
CA LYS A 142 5.26 -42.60 16.40
C LYS A 142 5.57 -41.31 15.64
N ILE A 143 4.64 -40.37 15.72
CA ILE A 143 4.83 -38.99 15.27
C ILE A 143 5.02 -38.12 16.49
N ASN A 144 6.24 -37.62 16.67
CA ASN A 144 6.58 -36.68 17.75
C ASN A 144 6.39 -35.25 17.23
N LEU A 145 5.52 -34.48 17.88
CA LEU A 145 5.30 -33.08 17.54
C LEU A 145 6.01 -32.19 18.55
N ASP A 146 7.12 -31.59 18.12
CA ASP A 146 7.90 -30.66 18.93
C ASP A 146 7.30 -29.25 18.82
N SER A 147 6.64 -28.84 19.91
CA SER A 147 6.09 -27.50 20.08
C SER A 147 6.96 -26.59 20.96
N SER A 148 8.20 -26.96 21.27
CA SER A 148 9.09 -26.22 22.17
C SER A 148 9.48 -24.83 21.65
N TYR A 149 9.30 -24.58 20.35
CA TYR A 149 9.57 -23.26 19.76
C TYR A 149 8.71 -22.17 20.41
N TYR A 150 7.49 -22.50 20.84
CA TYR A 150 6.65 -21.60 21.63
C TYR A 150 6.50 -22.08 23.06
N LYS A 151 6.50 -21.13 23.98
CA LYS A 151 6.01 -21.31 25.34
C LYS A 151 4.54 -20.86 25.36
N GLY A 152 3.68 -21.70 25.94
CA GLY A 152 2.27 -21.38 26.14
C GLY A 152 2.06 -20.14 27.04
N PRO A 153 0.80 -19.72 27.22
CA PRO A 153 -0.42 -20.44 26.80
C PRO A 153 -0.76 -20.31 25.31
N TRP A 154 -1.43 -21.33 24.76
CA TRP A 154 -1.93 -21.33 23.37
C TRP A 154 -3.16 -20.43 23.21
N ARG A 155 -3.98 -20.32 24.26
CA ARG A 155 -5.01 -19.28 24.37
C ARG A 155 -4.35 -18.03 24.93
N ALA A 156 -4.33 -16.97 24.13
CA ALA A 156 -3.79 -15.68 24.56
C ALA A 156 -4.51 -15.20 25.82
N GLU A 157 -3.79 -14.59 26.75
CA GLU A 157 -4.40 -14.11 27.98
C GLU A 157 -5.18 -12.81 27.76
N HIS A 158 -6.21 -12.57 28.58
CA HIS A 158 -7.03 -11.35 28.58
C HIS A 158 -7.94 -11.11 27.36
N TRP A 159 -8.02 -12.02 26.39
CA TRP A 159 -9.12 -11.94 25.43
C TRP A 159 -10.46 -12.21 26.12
N ARG A 160 -11.53 -11.58 25.61
CA ARG A 160 -12.89 -11.85 26.12
C ARG A 160 -13.24 -13.32 25.85
N LYS A 161 -13.91 -13.96 26.80
CA LYS A 161 -14.21 -15.40 26.76
C LYS A 161 -14.89 -15.83 25.46
N ASN A 162 -15.82 -15.03 24.95
CA ASN A 162 -16.55 -15.33 23.72
C ASN A 162 -15.69 -15.20 22.43
N PHE A 163 -14.51 -14.57 22.49
CA PHE A 163 -13.64 -14.47 21.32
C PHE A 163 -12.97 -15.79 20.96
N TYR A 164 -12.70 -16.67 21.93
CA TYR A 164 -12.12 -17.99 21.66
C TYR A 164 -13.08 -18.92 20.91
N ASP A 165 -14.36 -18.56 20.78
CA ASP A 165 -15.38 -19.33 20.06
C ASP A 165 -15.61 -18.80 18.64
N ALA A 166 -14.82 -17.82 18.22
CA ALA A 166 -14.82 -17.24 16.88
C ALA A 166 -13.50 -17.54 16.16
N TRP A 167 -13.53 -17.65 14.84
CA TRP A 167 -12.36 -17.98 14.01
C TRP A 167 -11.16 -17.05 14.26
N TYR A 168 -11.42 -15.78 14.57
CA TYR A 168 -10.38 -14.78 14.81
C TYR A 168 -9.72 -14.90 16.19
N GLY A 169 -10.23 -15.77 17.07
CA GLY A 169 -9.68 -16.06 18.39
C GLY A 169 -9.20 -17.50 18.55
N ALA A 170 -8.82 -18.15 17.45
CA ALA A 170 -8.24 -19.50 17.46
C ALA A 170 -6.96 -19.56 18.33
N GLU A 171 -6.69 -20.75 18.87
CA GLU A 171 -5.48 -21.03 19.66
C GLU A 171 -4.21 -20.86 18.81
N ILE A 172 -3.16 -20.30 19.40
CA ILE A 172 -1.89 -20.01 18.73
C ILE A 172 -0.86 -21.06 19.14
N ALA A 173 -0.41 -21.85 18.17
CA ALA A 173 0.57 -22.92 18.36
C ALA A 173 1.65 -22.87 17.27
N PRO A 174 2.85 -23.40 17.53
CA PRO A 174 3.95 -23.38 16.56
C PRO A 174 3.76 -24.38 15.40
N LEU A 175 2.87 -25.36 15.60
CA LEU A 175 2.32 -26.23 14.55
C LEU A 175 0.84 -25.91 14.41
N GLY A 176 0.45 -25.43 13.23
CA GLY A 176 -0.92 -25.09 12.91
C GLY A 176 -1.31 -25.64 11.55
N PHE A 177 -2.61 -25.88 11.37
CA PHE A 177 -3.20 -26.31 10.11
C PHE A 177 -4.50 -25.55 9.85
N ASN A 178 -4.67 -25.05 8.64
CA ASN A 178 -5.89 -24.39 8.16
C ASN A 178 -6.37 -23.25 9.08
N ASP A 179 -5.47 -22.32 9.43
CA ASP A 179 -5.71 -21.22 10.39
C ASP A 179 -6.17 -21.69 11.79
N ASN A 180 -5.90 -22.94 12.14
CA ASN A 180 -6.45 -23.61 13.33
C ASN A 180 -7.98 -23.56 13.38
N CYS A 181 -8.60 -23.57 12.20
CA CYS A 181 -10.03 -23.50 12.00
C CYS A 181 -10.52 -24.61 11.08
N THR A 182 -11.83 -24.83 11.12
CA THR A 182 -12.55 -25.63 10.13
C THR A 182 -13.76 -24.87 9.62
N MET A 183 -14.09 -25.08 8.35
CA MET A 183 -15.32 -24.57 7.76
C MET A 183 -16.39 -25.65 7.85
N ILE A 184 -17.56 -25.28 8.36
CA ILE A 184 -18.72 -26.16 8.36
C ILE A 184 -19.69 -25.63 7.33
N ARG A 185 -20.00 -26.46 6.33
CA ARG A 185 -20.93 -26.17 5.25
C ARG A 185 -22.26 -26.82 5.57
N PHE A 186 -23.34 -26.04 5.53
CA PHE A 186 -24.70 -26.52 5.78
C PHE A 186 -25.55 -26.39 4.52
N LYS A 187 -26.39 -27.40 4.29
CA LYS A 187 -27.42 -27.43 3.26
C LYS A 187 -28.74 -27.88 3.90
N PRO A 188 -29.90 -27.45 3.37
CA PRO A 188 -31.15 -28.05 3.81
C PRO A 188 -31.18 -29.56 3.53
N GLY A 189 -31.99 -30.26 4.33
CA GLY A 189 -32.45 -31.62 4.08
C GLY A 189 -33.35 -31.67 2.84
N LEU A 190 -33.92 -32.84 2.55
CA LEU A 190 -34.70 -33.04 1.33
C LEU A 190 -36.10 -32.42 1.45
N LYS A 191 -36.65 -32.33 2.66
CA LYS A 191 -37.99 -31.81 2.96
C LYS A 191 -37.94 -30.90 4.18
N VAL A 192 -38.98 -30.06 4.31
CA VAL A 192 -39.22 -29.31 5.54
C VAL A 192 -39.44 -30.29 6.70
N GLY A 193 -38.79 -30.03 7.84
CA GLY A 193 -38.78 -30.91 9.01
C GLY A 193 -37.56 -31.83 9.08
N ASP A 194 -36.88 -32.10 7.97
CA ASP A 194 -35.68 -32.95 7.95
C ASP A 194 -34.50 -32.28 8.67
N PRO A 195 -33.58 -33.05 9.28
CA PRO A 195 -32.28 -32.53 9.68
C PRO A 195 -31.57 -31.87 8.50
N ALA A 196 -30.96 -30.70 8.74
CA ALA A 196 -30.07 -30.10 7.76
C ALA A 196 -28.83 -30.98 7.58
N ARG A 197 -28.23 -30.97 6.39
CA ARG A 197 -26.94 -31.63 6.15
C ARG A 197 -25.82 -30.67 6.54
N ALA A 198 -24.85 -31.15 7.31
CA ALA A 198 -23.71 -30.37 7.77
C ALA A 198 -22.42 -31.16 7.54
N GLU A 199 -21.42 -30.53 6.93
CA GLU A 199 -20.16 -31.17 6.54
C GLU A 199 -18.97 -30.30 6.97
N ILE A 200 -17.92 -30.94 7.47
CA ILE A 200 -16.66 -30.32 7.88
C ILE A 200 -15.72 -30.24 6.68
N GLN A 201 -15.04 -29.11 6.48
CA GLN A 201 -14.09 -28.88 5.39
C GLN A 201 -12.85 -28.11 5.89
N PRO A 202 -11.64 -28.67 5.79
CA PRO A 202 -11.33 -30.06 5.43
C PRO A 202 -11.71 -31.05 6.56
N ASP A 203 -12.15 -32.25 6.18
CA ASP A 203 -12.38 -33.34 7.14
C ASP A 203 -11.17 -34.27 7.19
N VAL A 204 -10.42 -34.16 8.29
CA VAL A 204 -9.25 -35.01 8.61
C VAL A 204 -9.56 -36.04 9.70
N GLY A 205 -10.84 -36.25 10.02
CA GLY A 205 -11.29 -37.20 11.05
C GLY A 205 -11.01 -36.77 12.49
N TYR A 206 -10.77 -35.48 12.74
CA TYR A 206 -10.42 -34.94 14.06
C TYR A 206 -11.56 -34.20 14.76
N VAL A 207 -12.32 -33.40 14.01
CA VAL A 207 -13.41 -32.59 14.57
C VAL A 207 -14.69 -33.41 14.63
N VAL A 208 -15.35 -33.44 15.78
CA VAL A 208 -16.63 -34.12 15.97
C VAL A 208 -17.76 -33.10 15.90
N LEU A 209 -18.60 -33.20 14.87
CA LEU A 209 -19.74 -32.31 14.67
C LEU A 209 -21.04 -32.96 15.17
N LYS A 210 -21.67 -32.32 16.17
CA LYS A 210 -23.03 -32.63 16.62
C LYS A 210 -24.01 -31.71 15.90
N ASN A 211 -24.77 -32.27 14.97
CA ASN A 211 -25.68 -31.52 14.11
C ASN A 211 -27.13 -31.64 14.58
N GLU A 212 -27.68 -30.54 15.06
CA GLU A 212 -29.05 -30.38 15.57
C GLU A 212 -29.86 -29.39 14.71
N MET A 213 -29.34 -29.02 13.53
CA MET A 213 -30.00 -28.09 12.62
C MET A 213 -31.20 -28.76 11.94
N ILE A 214 -32.29 -28.01 11.79
CA ILE A 214 -33.50 -28.45 11.09
C ILE A 214 -33.77 -27.66 9.81
N THR A 215 -34.47 -28.29 8.87
CA THR A 215 -34.89 -27.68 7.62
C THR A 215 -36.26 -27.04 7.78
N VAL A 216 -36.41 -25.77 7.41
CA VAL A 216 -37.65 -25.00 7.55
C VAL A 216 -38.14 -24.45 6.21
N PRO A 217 -39.40 -23.98 6.09
CA PRO A 217 -39.87 -23.34 4.86
C PRO A 217 -39.08 -22.07 4.51
N GLY A 218 -39.07 -21.73 3.22
CA GLY A 218 -38.52 -20.47 2.70
C GLY A 218 -36.99 -20.41 2.66
N LYS A 219 -36.42 -19.21 2.87
CA LYS A 219 -34.98 -18.91 2.73
C LYS A 219 -34.30 -18.48 4.05
N LYS A 220 -34.85 -18.93 5.19
CA LYS A 220 -34.35 -18.57 6.52
C LYS A 220 -32.92 -19.05 6.73
N ARG A 221 -32.09 -18.23 7.38
CA ARG A 221 -30.70 -18.56 7.76
C ARG A 221 -30.49 -18.17 9.22
N LYS A 222 -30.69 -19.10 10.15
CA LYS A 222 -30.52 -18.83 11.59
C LYS A 222 -29.89 -20.05 12.26
N TRP A 223 -28.71 -19.89 12.84
CA TRP A 223 -28.00 -20.98 13.52
C TRP A 223 -27.39 -20.48 14.82
N THR A 224 -27.09 -21.42 15.71
CA THR A 224 -26.35 -21.26 16.95
C THR A 224 -25.27 -22.33 16.97
N TRP A 225 -24.15 -22.02 17.62
CA TRP A 225 -23.07 -22.99 17.79
C TRP A 225 -22.55 -22.95 19.23
N ALA A 226 -21.99 -24.07 19.66
CA ALA A 226 -21.24 -24.20 20.90
C ALA A 226 -19.98 -25.01 20.63
N LEU A 227 -18.85 -24.57 21.19
CA LEU A 227 -17.59 -25.30 21.15
C LEU A 227 -17.34 -25.90 22.52
N ASP A 228 -16.89 -27.15 22.55
CA ASP A 228 -16.34 -27.69 23.78
C ASP A 228 -15.09 -26.89 24.20
N SER A 229 -14.90 -26.76 25.51
CA SER A 229 -13.82 -25.95 26.07
C SER A 229 -12.44 -26.60 25.95
N ALA A 230 -12.34 -27.90 25.70
CA ALA A 230 -11.09 -28.64 25.60
C ALA A 230 -11.05 -29.64 24.43
N LYS A 231 -12.19 -30.23 24.06
CA LYS A 231 -12.30 -31.25 23.01
C LYS A 231 -12.54 -30.63 21.64
N PRO A 232 -12.18 -31.29 20.54
CA PRO A 232 -12.50 -30.83 19.18
C PRO A 232 -13.96 -31.11 18.81
N GLU A 233 -14.90 -30.86 19.73
CA GLU A 233 -16.33 -31.07 19.57
C GLU A 233 -17.03 -29.74 19.27
N ILE A 234 -17.85 -29.72 18.21
CA ILE A 234 -18.66 -28.57 17.80
C ILE A 234 -20.12 -29.01 17.76
N THR A 235 -21.01 -28.28 18.43
CA THR A 235 -22.47 -28.48 18.34
C THR A 235 -23.09 -27.35 17.54
N ILE A 236 -23.95 -27.66 16.58
CA ILE A 236 -24.63 -26.66 15.73
C ILE A 236 -26.11 -26.96 15.69
N GLY A 237 -26.91 -25.96 16.05
CA GLY A 237 -28.36 -26.03 16.06
C GLY A 237 -28.99 -24.80 15.39
N GLY A 238 -30.31 -24.84 15.23
CA GLY A 238 -31.08 -23.78 14.56
C GLY A 238 -31.78 -24.28 13.30
N ALA A 239 -31.98 -23.40 12.33
CA ALA A 239 -32.81 -23.64 11.16
C ALA A 239 -32.22 -23.07 9.85
N ILE A 240 -32.29 -23.87 8.79
CA ILE A 240 -31.98 -23.47 7.40
C ILE A 240 -33.21 -23.68 6.51
N GLY A 241 -33.51 -22.68 5.67
CA GLY A 241 -34.63 -22.74 4.74
C GLY A 241 -34.40 -23.75 3.61
N ILE A 242 -35.43 -24.49 3.22
CA ILE A 242 -35.41 -25.43 2.09
C ILE A 242 -34.99 -24.76 0.77
N GLY A 243 -35.23 -23.45 0.61
CA GLY A 243 -34.84 -22.65 -0.56
C GLY A 243 -33.43 -22.04 -0.49
N VAL A 244 -32.56 -22.50 0.40
CA VAL A 244 -31.16 -22.07 0.51
C VAL A 244 -30.23 -23.11 -0.11
N ASP A 245 -29.40 -22.73 -1.08
CA ASP A 245 -28.48 -23.68 -1.74
C ASP A 245 -27.43 -24.24 -0.77
N SER A 246 -26.71 -23.34 -0.09
CA SER A 246 -25.80 -23.67 1.01
C SER A 246 -25.50 -22.44 1.86
N SER A 247 -24.97 -22.65 3.06
CA SER A 247 -24.37 -21.64 3.93
C SER A 247 -23.11 -22.21 4.58
N GLN A 248 -22.24 -21.35 5.11
CA GLN A 248 -20.99 -21.77 5.72
C GLN A 248 -20.68 -20.96 6.96
N LEU A 249 -19.99 -21.59 7.91
CA LEU A 249 -19.50 -21.00 9.14
C LEU A 249 -18.06 -21.48 9.39
N VAL A 250 -17.15 -20.58 9.76
CA VAL A 250 -15.78 -20.94 10.12
C VAL A 250 -15.65 -20.87 11.63
N LEU A 251 -15.19 -21.96 12.25
CA LEU A 251 -15.03 -22.07 13.69
C LEU A 251 -13.61 -22.54 14.05
N PRO A 252 -13.06 -22.09 15.20
CA PRO A 252 -11.75 -22.53 15.66
C PRO A 252 -11.79 -23.98 16.13
N VAL A 253 -10.69 -24.69 15.94
CA VAL A 253 -10.50 -26.09 16.38
C VAL A 253 -9.71 -26.11 17.68
N ARG A 254 -10.14 -26.92 18.66
CA ARG A 254 -9.41 -27.10 19.92
C ARG A 254 -8.21 -28.01 19.75
N ASN A 255 -7.11 -27.68 20.43
CA ASN A 255 -5.84 -28.41 20.36
C ASN A 255 -5.30 -28.47 18.91
N PRO A 256 -4.80 -27.33 18.39
CA PRO A 256 -4.35 -27.21 17.00
C PRO A 256 -3.16 -28.10 16.66
N ILE A 257 -2.33 -28.48 17.65
CA ILE A 257 -1.21 -29.40 17.44
C ILE A 257 -1.73 -30.80 17.08
N ALA A 258 -2.75 -31.28 17.78
CA ALA A 258 -3.40 -32.54 17.44
C ALA A 258 -4.19 -32.47 16.13
N TYR A 259 -4.79 -31.31 15.80
CA TYR A 259 -5.40 -31.08 14.50
C TYR A 259 -4.38 -31.16 13.36
N PHE A 260 -3.18 -30.58 13.53
CA PHE A 260 -2.07 -30.75 12.61
C PHE A 260 -1.65 -32.22 12.48
N LYS A 261 -1.55 -32.97 13.60
CA LYS A 261 -1.25 -34.42 13.57
C LYS A 261 -2.24 -35.17 12.68
N ALA A 262 -3.54 -34.92 12.88
CA ALA A 262 -4.59 -35.57 12.11
C ALA A 262 -4.51 -35.23 10.62
N ALA A 263 -4.25 -33.96 10.28
CA ALA A 263 -4.03 -33.54 8.90
C ALA A 263 -2.79 -34.19 8.27
N PHE A 264 -1.70 -34.35 9.01
CA PHE A 264 -0.50 -35.02 8.54
C PHE A 264 -0.72 -36.52 8.30
N VAL A 265 -1.41 -37.21 9.22
CA VAL A 265 -1.79 -38.63 9.03
C VAL A 265 -2.75 -38.80 7.85
N HIS A 266 -3.71 -37.89 7.70
CA HIS A 266 -4.60 -37.86 6.52
C HIS A 266 -3.80 -37.72 5.23
N ALA A 267 -2.85 -36.77 5.18
CA ALA A 267 -2.00 -36.56 4.02
C ALA A 267 -1.10 -37.77 3.70
N LEU A 268 -0.53 -38.43 4.71
CA LEU A 268 0.23 -39.67 4.52
C LEU A 268 -0.64 -40.72 3.80
N LYS A 269 -1.87 -40.93 4.27
CA LYS A 269 -2.81 -41.88 3.67
C LYS A 269 -3.15 -41.52 2.22
N GLU A 270 -3.50 -40.27 1.96
CA GLU A 270 -3.82 -39.79 0.60
C GLU A 270 -2.63 -39.91 -0.37
N ARG A 271 -1.39 -39.85 0.16
CA ARG A 271 -0.15 -40.06 -0.60
C ARG A 271 0.33 -41.50 -0.61
N GLY A 272 -0.52 -42.46 -0.22
CA GLY A 272 -0.21 -43.89 -0.31
C GLY A 272 0.74 -44.42 0.77
N ILE A 273 0.91 -43.68 1.88
CA ILE A 273 1.70 -44.11 3.04
C ILE A 273 0.76 -44.58 4.15
N ALA A 274 0.76 -45.88 4.45
CA ALA A 274 0.00 -46.42 5.59
C ALA A 274 0.70 -46.06 6.92
N PHE A 275 -0.03 -45.49 7.88
CA PHE A 275 0.50 -45.18 9.21
C PHE A 275 -0.09 -46.13 10.27
N ALA A 276 0.77 -46.86 10.97
CA ALA A 276 0.44 -47.68 12.12
C ALA A 276 1.15 -47.13 13.36
N GLU A 277 0.39 -46.60 14.33
CA GLU A 277 0.94 -46.00 15.53
C GLU A 277 1.57 -47.06 16.45
N LYS A 278 2.83 -46.85 16.84
CA LYS A 278 3.54 -47.63 17.87
C LYS A 278 4.31 -46.69 18.80
N GLN A 279 4.06 -46.81 20.10
CA GLN A 279 4.72 -45.99 21.12
C GLN A 279 6.17 -46.43 21.38
N ASP A 280 6.38 -47.74 21.45
CA ASP A 280 7.70 -48.36 21.64
C ASP A 280 8.34 -48.61 20.27
N VAL A 281 9.11 -47.63 19.81
CA VAL A 281 9.97 -47.74 18.64
C VAL A 281 11.43 -47.62 19.06
N PRO A 282 12.35 -48.38 18.44
CA PRO A 282 13.77 -48.23 18.72
C PRO A 282 14.23 -46.79 18.44
N ASP A 283 15.04 -46.24 19.34
CA ASP A 283 15.83 -45.07 19.00
C ASP A 283 16.76 -45.44 17.84
N GLY A 284 16.69 -44.65 16.77
CA GLY A 284 17.35 -44.96 15.50
C GLY A 284 18.10 -43.77 14.93
N ILE A 285 18.98 -44.07 13.98
CA ILE A 285 19.75 -43.06 13.24
C ILE A 285 18.77 -42.18 12.45
N GLN A 286 19.05 -40.88 12.39
CA GLN A 286 18.32 -39.99 11.49
C GLN A 286 18.65 -40.35 10.05
N ILE A 287 17.68 -40.90 9.32
CA ILE A 287 17.86 -41.34 7.92
C ILE A 287 17.49 -40.25 6.91
N ALA A 288 16.69 -39.27 7.32
CA ALA A 288 16.28 -38.14 6.50
C ALA A 288 15.91 -36.93 7.38
N SER A 289 16.13 -35.72 6.84
CA SER A 289 15.70 -34.47 7.44
C SER A 289 15.34 -33.46 6.34
N TYR A 290 14.19 -32.83 6.50
CA TYR A 290 13.61 -31.87 5.57
C TYR A 290 13.17 -30.62 6.30
N SER A 291 13.24 -29.48 5.64
CA SER A 291 12.81 -28.18 6.18
C SER A 291 11.84 -27.53 5.21
N PHE A 292 10.63 -27.21 5.67
CA PHE A 292 9.55 -26.68 4.86
C PHE A 292 9.20 -25.26 5.28
N SER A 293 8.84 -24.42 4.31
CA SER A 293 8.27 -23.09 4.57
C SER A 293 7.18 -22.81 3.55
N ALA A 294 6.04 -22.32 4.02
CA ALA A 294 4.85 -22.18 3.21
C ALA A 294 4.86 -20.89 2.38
N ALA A 295 5.12 -19.75 3.01
CA ALA A 295 5.08 -18.46 2.35
C ALA A 295 6.15 -17.49 2.90
N PRO A 296 6.66 -16.58 2.07
CA PRO A 296 7.62 -15.57 2.51
C PRO A 296 6.94 -14.51 3.41
N PHE A 297 7.76 -13.82 4.21
CA PHE A 297 7.33 -12.79 5.15
C PHE A 297 6.41 -11.72 4.54
N LEU A 298 6.66 -11.31 3.29
CA LEU A 298 5.79 -10.33 2.62
C LEU A 298 4.34 -10.80 2.47
N SER A 299 4.10 -12.11 2.26
CA SER A 299 2.74 -12.65 2.23
C SER A 299 2.09 -12.61 3.60
N ILE A 300 2.84 -12.92 4.66
CA ILE A 300 2.36 -12.83 6.05
C ILE A 300 1.99 -11.38 6.37
N LEU A 301 2.84 -10.44 5.96
CA LEU A 301 2.64 -9.01 6.15
C LEU A 301 1.33 -8.53 5.48
N ASP A 302 1.07 -8.95 4.24
CA ASP A 302 -0.17 -8.63 3.52
C ASP A 302 -1.42 -9.22 4.19
N GLU A 303 -1.38 -10.47 4.63
CA GLU A 303 -2.50 -11.10 5.34
C GLU A 303 -2.81 -10.37 6.66
N ILE A 304 -1.78 -9.92 7.38
CA ILE A 304 -1.94 -9.15 8.61
C ILE A 304 -2.56 -7.77 8.31
N ASN A 305 -1.99 -7.02 7.37
CA ASN A 305 -2.33 -5.61 7.21
C ASN A 305 -3.54 -5.38 6.28
N GLN A 306 -3.73 -6.18 5.23
CA GLN A 306 -4.88 -6.06 4.33
C GLN A 306 -6.11 -6.82 4.82
N ARG A 307 -5.94 -8.02 5.40
CA ARG A 307 -7.07 -8.86 5.84
C ARG A 307 -7.28 -8.89 7.35
N SER A 308 -6.39 -8.24 8.11
CA SER A 308 -6.47 -8.15 9.57
C SER A 308 -6.40 -9.51 10.28
N GLN A 309 -5.62 -10.45 9.74
CA GLN A 309 -5.54 -11.82 10.24
C GLN A 309 -4.85 -11.87 11.63
N ASN A 310 -5.58 -12.29 12.67
CA ASN A 310 -5.09 -12.30 14.06
C ASN A 310 -4.04 -13.37 14.32
N MET A 311 -4.27 -14.60 13.87
CA MET A 311 -3.32 -15.69 14.04
C MET A 311 -1.97 -15.37 13.39
N HIS A 312 -1.97 -14.73 12.21
CA HIS A 312 -0.71 -14.32 11.58
C HIS A 312 0.03 -13.27 12.41
N ALA A 313 -0.69 -12.28 12.95
CA ALA A 313 -0.10 -11.25 13.83
C ALA A 313 0.46 -11.85 15.13
N GLU A 314 -0.29 -12.75 15.77
CA GLU A 314 0.12 -13.46 16.98
C GLU A 314 1.32 -14.39 16.77
N THR A 315 1.39 -15.02 15.60
CA THR A 315 2.48 -15.93 15.22
C THR A 315 3.75 -15.13 14.93
N ILE A 316 3.67 -14.05 14.14
CA ILE A 316 4.85 -13.23 13.88
C ILE A 316 5.34 -12.52 15.15
N PHE A 317 4.43 -12.09 16.03
CA PHE A 317 4.75 -11.52 17.34
C PHE A 317 5.57 -12.48 18.20
N ARG A 318 5.15 -13.75 18.31
CA ARG A 318 5.90 -14.80 19.03
C ARG A 318 7.20 -15.16 18.32
N ASN A 319 7.21 -15.23 16.98
CA ASN A 319 8.42 -15.51 16.21
C ASN A 319 9.49 -14.43 16.43
N LEU A 320 9.11 -13.15 16.52
CA LEU A 320 10.04 -12.08 16.87
C LEU A 320 10.67 -12.29 18.24
N GLY A 321 9.86 -12.68 19.23
CA GLY A 321 10.34 -13.09 20.54
C GLY A 321 11.36 -14.23 20.43
N ALA A 322 10.99 -15.32 19.76
CA ALA A 322 11.82 -16.50 19.58
C ALA A 322 13.15 -16.22 18.89
N GLN A 323 13.16 -15.37 17.86
CA GLN A 323 14.39 -14.98 17.15
C GLN A 323 15.38 -14.21 18.04
N LYS A 324 14.92 -13.62 19.15
CA LYS A 324 15.76 -12.86 20.09
C LYS A 324 16.09 -13.62 21.37
N SER A 325 15.16 -14.42 21.89
CA SER A 325 15.28 -15.13 23.18
C SER A 325 15.46 -16.64 23.06
N GLY A 326 15.32 -17.21 21.86
CA GLY A 326 15.30 -18.66 21.62
C GLY A 326 13.93 -19.32 21.84
N VAL A 327 12.94 -18.63 22.42
CA VAL A 327 11.59 -19.15 22.66
C VAL A 327 10.52 -18.09 22.42
N GLY A 328 9.48 -18.44 21.67
CA GLY A 328 8.38 -17.55 21.34
C GLY A 328 7.29 -17.56 22.41
N SER A 329 6.93 -16.40 22.92
CA SER A 329 5.87 -16.23 23.92
C SER A 329 5.27 -14.82 23.82
N VAL A 330 4.20 -14.55 24.56
CA VAL A 330 3.62 -13.20 24.60
C VAL A 330 4.61 -12.21 25.22
N GLU A 331 5.33 -12.63 26.27
CA GLU A 331 6.30 -11.80 26.98
C GLU A 331 7.50 -11.46 26.10
N SER A 332 8.04 -12.46 25.37
CA SER A 332 9.18 -12.25 24.48
C SER A 332 8.80 -11.45 23.23
N GLY A 333 7.61 -11.65 22.67
CA GLY A 333 7.07 -10.82 21.59
C GLY A 333 6.93 -9.35 22.03
N ARG A 334 6.34 -9.12 23.22
CA ARG A 334 6.21 -7.79 23.81
C ARG A 334 7.57 -7.15 24.03
N ALA A 335 8.53 -7.89 24.58
CA ALA A 335 9.89 -7.40 24.79
C ALA A 335 10.55 -6.97 23.47
N ALA A 336 10.32 -7.72 22.38
CA ALA A 336 10.82 -7.37 21.06
C ALA A 336 10.19 -6.07 20.52
N GLU A 337 8.87 -5.88 20.67
CA GLU A 337 8.20 -4.64 20.26
C GLU A 337 8.64 -3.42 21.09
N MET A 338 8.78 -3.57 22.42
CA MET A 338 9.25 -2.48 23.29
C MET A 338 10.69 -2.09 22.96
N LYS A 339 11.55 -3.08 22.67
CA LYS A 339 12.91 -2.83 22.19
C LYS A 339 12.92 -2.11 20.84
N PHE A 340 12.06 -2.52 19.91
CA PHE A 340 11.90 -1.84 18.62
C PHE A 340 11.49 -0.37 18.80
N LEU A 341 10.50 -0.07 19.65
CA LEU A 341 10.08 1.30 19.93
C LEU A 341 11.24 2.13 20.48
N ALA A 342 12.00 1.59 21.44
CA ALA A 342 13.16 2.27 22.02
C ALA A 342 14.27 2.53 20.98
N GLU A 343 14.61 1.55 20.13
CA GLU A 343 15.59 1.70 19.04
C GLU A 343 15.13 2.73 18.00
N MET A 344 13.83 2.81 17.77
CA MET A 344 13.22 3.84 16.95
C MET A 344 13.10 5.19 17.66
N GLY A 345 13.55 5.34 18.91
CA GLY A 345 13.43 6.59 19.69
C GLY A 345 11.97 7.02 19.87
N ILE A 346 11.10 6.05 20.14
CA ILE A 346 9.69 6.21 20.51
C ILE A 346 9.56 5.78 21.97
N ASP A 347 8.83 6.53 22.78
CA ASP A 347 8.58 6.17 24.17
C ASP A 347 7.73 4.88 24.21
N SER A 348 8.32 3.79 24.69
CA SER A 348 7.64 2.50 24.77
C SER A 348 6.50 2.50 25.79
N THR A 349 6.50 3.41 26.77
CA THR A 349 5.45 3.49 27.82
C THR A 349 4.11 4.01 27.29
N ASP A 350 4.12 4.59 26.09
CA ASP A 350 2.94 5.05 25.38
C ASP A 350 2.16 3.92 24.70
N PHE A 351 2.78 2.74 24.56
CA PHE A 351 2.14 1.50 24.15
C PHE A 351 1.98 0.55 25.33
N GLU A 352 0.76 0.12 25.59
CA GLU A 352 0.49 -1.04 26.44
C GLU A 352 0.15 -2.21 25.54
N VAL A 353 1.07 -3.16 25.45
CA VAL A 353 0.95 -4.34 24.58
C VAL A 353 0.72 -5.58 25.43
N TRP A 354 -0.35 -6.30 25.12
CA TRP A 354 -0.76 -7.54 25.78
C TRP A 354 -0.92 -8.70 24.80
N ASP A 355 -0.94 -8.42 23.51
CA ASP A 355 -0.97 -9.38 22.41
C ASP A 355 -0.46 -8.70 21.13
N GLY A 356 -0.25 -9.47 20.05
CA GLY A 356 0.23 -8.92 18.76
C GLY A 356 -0.90 -8.53 17.80
N CYS A 357 -2.13 -8.99 18.05
CA CYS A 357 -3.26 -8.76 17.14
C CYS A 357 -4.19 -7.62 17.56
N GLY A 358 -4.14 -7.15 18.81
CA GLY A 358 -5.01 -6.08 19.30
C GLY A 358 -6.38 -6.54 19.80
N LEU A 359 -6.57 -7.82 20.11
CA LEU A 359 -7.84 -8.35 20.66
C LEU A 359 -8.00 -8.09 22.16
N SER A 360 -6.89 -7.97 22.89
CA SER A 360 -6.91 -7.67 24.31
C SER A 360 -7.46 -6.26 24.54
N PRO A 361 -8.52 -6.10 25.37
CA PRO A 361 -9.04 -4.79 25.74
C PRO A 361 -8.06 -4.00 26.63
N LYS A 362 -7.01 -4.65 27.15
CA LYS A 362 -5.94 -3.99 27.90
C LYS A 362 -4.95 -3.26 27.02
N ASN A 363 -4.92 -3.53 25.71
CA ASN A 363 -4.05 -2.80 24.81
C ASN A 363 -4.37 -1.31 24.82
N LYS A 364 -3.33 -0.47 24.85
CA LYS A 364 -3.46 0.99 24.80
C LYS A 364 -2.38 1.61 23.92
N VAL A 365 -2.72 2.69 23.24
CA VAL A 365 -1.77 3.50 22.47
C VAL A 365 -2.16 4.96 22.51
N LYS A 366 -1.17 5.86 22.51
CA LYS A 366 -1.39 7.28 22.24
C LYS A 366 -1.40 7.56 20.72
N PRO A 367 -2.41 8.25 20.17
CA PRO A 367 -2.43 8.58 18.74
C PRO A 367 -1.18 9.31 18.25
N SER A 368 -0.60 10.20 19.05
CA SER A 368 0.61 10.96 18.70
C SER A 368 1.86 10.09 18.60
N THR A 369 1.92 9.02 19.39
CA THR A 369 3.00 8.02 19.41
C THR A 369 2.85 7.06 18.23
N GLU A 370 1.61 6.64 17.92
CA GLU A 370 1.30 5.87 16.72
C GLU A 370 1.76 6.60 15.45
N THR A 371 1.40 7.88 15.27
CA THR A 371 1.83 8.65 14.09
C THR A 371 3.33 8.91 14.07
N ALA A 372 3.97 9.05 15.23
CA ALA A 372 5.42 9.17 15.32
C ALA A 372 6.13 7.91 14.83
N MET A 373 5.67 6.72 15.27
CA MET A 373 6.16 5.43 14.78
C MET A 373 5.95 5.30 13.26
N LEU A 374 4.74 5.56 12.77
CA LEU A 374 4.43 5.50 11.33
C LEU A 374 5.31 6.44 10.51
N ALA A 375 5.55 7.67 10.98
CA ALA A 375 6.41 8.62 10.28
C ALA A 375 7.88 8.17 10.21
N LYS A 376 8.39 7.49 11.25
CA LYS A 376 9.71 6.89 11.20
C LYS A 376 9.75 5.64 10.31
N MET A 377 8.70 4.81 10.34
CA MET A 377 8.59 3.64 9.47
C MET A 377 8.48 3.97 8.00
N ALA A 378 7.85 5.10 7.65
CA ALA A 378 7.88 5.57 6.27
C ALA A 378 9.33 5.75 5.82
N ARG A 379 10.13 6.52 6.56
CA ARG A 379 11.55 6.79 6.23
C ARG A 379 12.49 5.60 6.41
N HIS A 380 12.01 4.45 6.89
CA HIS A 380 12.81 3.24 7.06
C HIS A 380 13.25 2.68 5.69
N PRO A 381 14.43 2.05 5.55
CA PRO A 381 14.87 1.46 4.28
C PRO A 381 13.89 0.43 3.68
N LYS A 382 13.12 -0.26 4.54
CA LYS A 382 12.05 -1.20 4.16
C LYS A 382 10.64 -0.59 4.22
N GLY A 383 10.52 0.71 4.43
CA GLY A 383 9.25 1.42 4.67
C GLY A 383 8.25 1.28 3.52
N ARG A 384 8.73 1.18 2.27
CA ARG A 384 7.86 0.92 1.12
C ARG A 384 7.09 -0.40 1.23
N PHE A 385 7.73 -1.47 1.70
CA PHE A 385 7.07 -2.78 1.88
C PHE A 385 6.03 -2.72 3.01
N TYR A 386 6.37 -2.03 4.09
CA TYR A 386 5.47 -1.79 5.21
C TYR A 386 4.19 -1.06 4.77
N ILE A 387 4.34 0.11 4.12
CA ILE A 387 3.19 0.92 3.70
C ILE A 387 2.35 0.20 2.62
N ASN A 388 3.00 -0.47 1.66
CA ASN A 388 2.29 -1.16 0.58
C ASN A 388 1.46 -2.36 1.06
N SER A 389 1.79 -2.93 2.22
CA SER A 389 1.01 -4.01 2.80
C SER A 389 -0.32 -3.56 3.43
N PHE A 390 -0.53 -2.26 3.60
CA PHE A 390 -1.75 -1.74 4.21
C PHE A 390 -2.92 -1.84 3.24
N ALA A 391 -4.13 -1.97 3.80
CA ALA A 391 -5.36 -1.83 3.04
C ALA A 391 -5.47 -0.41 2.44
N GLY A 392 -6.42 -0.24 1.53
CA GLY A 392 -6.76 1.05 0.92
C GLY A 392 -8.16 0.98 0.33
N PRO A 393 -8.67 2.06 -0.26
CA PRO A 393 -9.95 2.02 -0.93
C PRO A 393 -9.97 0.93 -2.02
N GLY A 394 -10.94 0.02 -1.95
CA GLY A 394 -11.05 -1.12 -2.86
C GLY A 394 -10.10 -2.29 -2.57
N ILE A 395 -9.27 -2.22 -1.52
CA ILE A 395 -8.24 -3.22 -1.20
C ILE A 395 -8.39 -3.69 0.26
N GLY A 396 -8.37 -5.01 0.49
CA GLY A 396 -8.42 -5.59 1.84
C GLY A 396 -9.65 -5.15 2.65
N THR A 397 -9.47 -4.79 3.92
CA THR A 397 -10.54 -4.25 4.78
C THR A 397 -11.11 -2.89 4.32
N GLY A 398 -10.50 -2.27 3.30
CA GLY A 398 -11.03 -1.10 2.59
C GLY A 398 -11.83 -1.43 1.33
N GLY A 399 -12.15 -2.70 1.06
CA GLY A 399 -12.79 -3.16 -0.19
C GLY A 399 -14.09 -2.47 -0.60
N LYS A 400 -14.81 -1.86 0.35
CA LYS A 400 -16.04 -1.07 0.09
C LYS A 400 -15.96 0.37 0.63
N ARG A 401 -14.79 0.82 1.06
CA ARG A 401 -14.61 2.11 1.76
C ARG A 401 -14.01 3.14 0.82
N MET A 402 -14.50 4.37 0.89
CA MET A 402 -13.92 5.55 0.23
C MET A 402 -13.66 5.37 -1.28
N LEU A 403 -14.55 4.65 -1.97
CA LEU A 403 -14.40 4.36 -3.41
C LEU A 403 -14.61 5.60 -4.29
N ASP A 404 -15.33 6.61 -3.77
CA ASP A 404 -15.67 7.84 -4.49
C ASP A 404 -14.60 8.95 -4.37
N LEU A 405 -13.48 8.67 -3.69
CA LEU A 405 -12.34 9.60 -3.69
C LEU A 405 -11.83 9.79 -5.13
N PRO A 406 -11.52 11.02 -5.58
CA PRO A 406 -10.97 11.24 -6.93
C PRO A 406 -9.66 10.51 -7.19
N TYR A 407 -8.85 10.33 -6.14
CA TYR A 407 -7.52 9.69 -6.20
C TYR A 407 -7.37 8.67 -5.05
N PRO A 408 -8.09 7.53 -5.09
CA PRO A 408 -8.20 6.61 -3.96
C PRO A 408 -6.86 5.93 -3.59
N TRP A 409 -5.92 5.85 -4.54
CA TRP A 409 -4.58 5.31 -4.30
C TRP A 409 -3.66 6.22 -3.50
N LEU A 410 -4.07 7.48 -3.22
CA LEU A 410 -3.31 8.41 -2.38
C LEU A 410 -3.41 8.10 -0.88
N THR A 411 -4.02 6.97 -0.50
CA THR A 411 -4.12 6.60 0.90
C THR A 411 -3.98 5.10 1.14
N ARG A 412 -3.40 4.79 2.31
CA ARG A 412 -3.18 3.43 2.83
C ARG A 412 -3.50 3.42 4.31
N PHE A 413 -4.22 2.43 4.80
CA PHE A 413 -4.62 2.37 6.20
C PHE A 413 -4.77 0.96 6.74
N LYS A 414 -4.61 0.83 8.06
CA LYS A 414 -5.01 -0.31 8.86
C LYS A 414 -6.30 0.04 9.61
N THR A 415 -7.26 -0.88 9.54
CA THR A 415 -8.53 -0.77 10.27
C THR A 415 -8.46 -1.49 11.62
N GLY A 416 -9.15 -0.94 12.62
CA GLY A 416 -9.38 -1.55 13.93
C GLY A 416 -10.87 -1.61 14.26
N PHE A 417 -11.34 -2.75 14.77
CA PHE A 417 -12.70 -2.90 15.30
C PHE A 417 -12.74 -3.94 16.40
N ILE A 418 -13.29 -3.58 17.57
CA ILE A 418 -13.63 -4.54 18.64
C ILE A 418 -14.70 -3.98 19.59
N GLY A 419 -15.97 -4.33 19.38
CA GLY A 419 -17.08 -3.82 20.19
C GLY A 419 -17.23 -2.30 20.04
N GLU A 420 -17.09 -1.55 21.13
CA GLU A 420 -17.25 -0.09 21.19
C GLU A 420 -15.97 0.69 20.77
N VAL A 421 -15.17 0.10 19.89
CA VAL A 421 -13.85 0.59 19.51
C VAL A 421 -13.67 0.49 18.01
N HIS A 422 -13.34 1.61 17.37
CA HIS A 422 -12.97 1.70 15.95
C HIS A 422 -11.67 2.48 15.79
N GLY A 423 -10.85 2.05 14.84
CA GLY A 423 -9.60 2.72 14.50
C GLY A 423 -9.35 2.77 13.00
N LEU A 424 -8.73 3.85 12.54
CA LEU A 424 -8.25 4.03 11.18
C LEU A 424 -6.89 4.73 11.21
N VAL A 425 -5.84 4.00 10.88
CA VAL A 425 -4.46 4.41 11.13
C VAL A 425 -3.61 4.14 9.90
N GLY A 426 -2.83 5.10 9.42
CA GLY A 426 -2.00 4.91 8.22
C GLY A 426 -1.49 6.20 7.60
N TYR A 427 -1.52 6.26 6.27
CA TYR A 427 -0.85 7.25 5.45
C TYR A 427 -1.78 7.92 4.43
N ILE A 428 -1.57 9.22 4.25
CA ILE A 428 -2.15 10.01 3.15
C ILE A 428 -0.99 10.66 2.38
N TYR A 429 -0.85 10.33 1.11
CA TYR A 429 0.11 10.96 0.21
C TYR A 429 -0.46 12.31 -0.25
N ALA A 430 0.26 13.40 0.01
CA ALA A 430 -0.18 14.75 -0.33
C ALA A 430 0.43 15.22 -1.66
N LEU A 431 -0.31 16.06 -2.39
CA LEU A 431 0.17 16.65 -3.65
C LEU A 431 1.33 17.64 -3.47
N ASP A 432 1.52 18.17 -2.26
CA ASP A 432 2.63 19.07 -1.91
C ASP A 432 3.98 18.34 -1.69
N GLY A 433 4.00 17.03 -1.90
CA GLY A 433 5.19 16.20 -1.75
C GLY A 433 5.46 15.72 -0.33
N ASP A 434 4.60 16.04 0.64
CA ASP A 434 4.62 15.40 1.96
C ASP A 434 3.80 14.10 1.95
N THR A 435 3.92 13.35 3.03
CA THR A 435 3.01 12.26 3.40
C THR A 435 2.58 12.52 4.83
N LEU A 436 1.29 12.35 5.11
CA LEU A 436 0.77 12.44 6.46
C LEU A 436 0.69 11.04 7.05
N ALA A 437 1.27 10.85 8.24
CA ALA A 437 0.90 9.75 9.12
C ALA A 437 -0.31 10.19 9.94
N VAL A 438 -1.37 9.39 9.95
CA VAL A 438 -2.65 9.73 10.58
C VAL A 438 -3.09 8.57 11.47
N ALA A 439 -3.55 8.88 12.67
CA ALA A 439 -4.15 7.91 13.58
C ALA A 439 -5.47 8.47 14.12
N MET A 440 -6.57 7.77 13.86
CA MET A 440 -7.91 8.09 14.34
C MET A 440 -8.47 6.94 15.17
N TYR A 441 -9.07 7.27 16.32
CA TYR A 441 -9.68 6.31 17.23
C TYR A 441 -11.02 6.81 17.75
N LEU A 442 -12.02 5.95 17.71
CA LEU A 442 -13.29 6.11 18.41
C LEU A 442 -13.38 5.03 19.48
N ASN A 443 -13.43 5.43 20.74
CA ASN A 443 -13.67 4.55 21.88
C ASN A 443 -15.00 4.94 22.54
N GLU A 444 -15.53 4.06 23.39
CA GLU A 444 -16.72 4.35 24.21
C GLU A 444 -17.94 4.70 23.33
N THR A 445 -18.06 4.07 22.15
CA THR A 445 -19.08 4.39 21.15
C THR A 445 -20.46 3.85 21.48
N GLY A 446 -20.64 3.13 22.60
CA GLY A 446 -21.90 2.49 22.98
C GLY A 446 -22.43 1.54 21.91
N LYS A 447 -23.76 1.50 21.74
CA LYS A 447 -24.46 0.57 20.83
C LYS A 447 -24.56 1.05 19.38
N ASN A 448 -23.77 2.06 18.98
CA ASN A 448 -23.81 2.58 17.61
C ASN A 448 -23.40 1.49 16.59
N PRO A 449 -24.09 1.38 15.43
CA PRO A 449 -23.76 0.39 14.41
C PRO A 449 -22.34 0.54 13.85
N ASP A 450 -21.70 -0.60 13.54
CA ASP A 450 -20.37 -0.64 12.94
C ASP A 450 -20.27 0.15 11.62
N SER A 451 -21.31 0.14 10.79
CA SER A 451 -21.34 0.92 9.55
C SER A 451 -21.25 2.42 9.82
N GLN A 452 -22.03 2.93 10.79
CA GLN A 452 -22.02 4.34 11.15
C GLN A 452 -20.65 4.79 11.67
N LEU A 453 -20.00 3.97 12.50
CA LEU A 453 -18.68 4.28 13.07
C LEU A 453 -17.58 4.25 12.00
N LYS A 454 -17.67 3.35 11.03
CA LYS A 454 -16.80 3.35 9.84
C LYS A 454 -17.01 4.60 8.99
N ASP A 455 -18.26 4.98 8.74
CA ASP A 455 -18.62 6.16 7.94
C ASP A 455 -18.10 7.46 8.56
N VAL A 456 -18.12 7.56 9.90
CA VAL A 456 -17.52 8.70 10.61
C VAL A 456 -16.02 8.80 10.33
N LEU A 457 -15.29 7.70 10.53
CA LEU A 457 -13.84 7.68 10.27
C LEU A 457 -13.51 7.91 8.79
N ASP A 458 -14.28 7.34 7.87
CA ASP A 458 -14.11 7.52 6.42
C ASP A 458 -14.38 8.97 6.00
N THR A 459 -15.38 9.61 6.59
CA THR A 459 -15.69 11.03 6.35
C THR A 459 -14.54 11.92 6.80
N LEU A 460 -14.03 11.72 8.01
CA LEU A 460 -12.91 12.51 8.55
C LEU A 460 -11.62 12.26 7.77
N TRP A 461 -11.35 11.01 7.41
CA TRP A 461 -10.20 10.64 6.57
C TRP A 461 -10.29 11.30 5.19
N SER A 462 -11.47 11.24 4.55
CA SER A 462 -11.72 11.87 3.25
C SER A 462 -11.55 13.38 3.31
N ARG A 463 -11.98 14.06 4.39
CA ARG A 463 -11.72 15.50 4.59
C ARG A 463 -10.22 15.81 4.59
N LEU A 464 -9.38 14.95 5.20
CA LEU A 464 -7.92 15.11 5.15
C LEU A 464 -7.36 14.88 3.74
N VAL A 465 -7.85 13.86 3.03
CA VAL A 465 -7.46 13.59 1.63
C VAL A 465 -7.82 14.79 0.74
N TYR A 466 -9.05 15.31 0.82
CA TYR A 466 -9.46 16.49 0.05
C TYR A 466 -8.61 17.71 0.41
N ARG A 467 -8.36 17.96 1.70
CA ARG A 467 -7.57 19.12 2.15
C ARG A 467 -6.15 19.15 1.58
N THR A 468 -5.51 17.98 1.52
CA THR A 468 -4.10 17.81 1.13
C THR A 468 -3.91 17.55 -0.36
N ASN A 469 -4.99 17.23 -1.08
CA ASN A 469 -4.98 16.92 -2.49
C ASN A 469 -5.88 17.87 -3.29
N ASP A 470 -7.18 17.64 -3.37
CA ASP A 470 -8.08 18.42 -4.23
C ASP A 470 -8.17 19.91 -3.88
N ASN A 471 -7.96 20.25 -2.61
CA ASN A 471 -7.92 21.60 -2.06
C ASN A 471 -6.48 22.08 -1.77
N TYR A 472 -5.47 21.42 -2.34
CA TYR A 472 -4.10 21.88 -2.28
C TYR A 472 -3.93 23.20 -3.04
N ALA A 473 -3.20 24.16 -2.46
CA ALA A 473 -3.14 25.53 -2.95
C ALA A 473 -2.71 25.67 -4.43
N SER A 474 -1.67 24.92 -4.87
CA SER A 474 -1.24 24.99 -6.28
C SER A 474 -2.31 24.45 -7.23
N LEU A 475 -2.98 23.35 -6.87
CA LEU A 475 -4.04 22.79 -7.70
C LEU A 475 -5.28 23.71 -7.71
N MET A 476 -5.64 24.27 -6.56
CA MET A 476 -6.72 25.26 -6.47
C MET A 476 -6.45 26.50 -7.31
N ARG A 477 -5.21 26.98 -7.35
CA ARG A 477 -4.81 28.08 -8.25
C ARG A 477 -5.02 27.71 -9.72
N MET A 478 -4.66 26.48 -10.12
CA MET A 478 -4.93 26.01 -11.49
C MET A 478 -6.44 25.93 -11.77
N LYS A 479 -7.24 25.41 -10.82
CA LYS A 479 -8.71 25.35 -10.95
C LYS A 479 -9.33 26.74 -11.13
N GLN A 480 -8.92 27.71 -10.32
CA GLN A 480 -9.37 29.10 -10.42
C GLN A 480 -8.99 29.73 -11.78
N MET A 481 -7.75 29.52 -12.24
CA MET A 481 -7.32 29.98 -13.56
C MET A 481 -8.15 29.35 -14.68
N TRP A 482 -8.46 28.06 -14.56
CA TRP A 482 -9.28 27.34 -15.53
C TRP A 482 -10.70 27.89 -15.60
N LEU A 483 -11.33 28.12 -14.44
CA LEU A 483 -12.67 28.72 -14.33
C LEU A 483 -12.71 30.15 -14.92
N ALA A 484 -11.66 30.95 -14.70
CA ALA A 484 -11.54 32.29 -15.30
C ALA A 484 -11.41 32.27 -16.84
N ALA A 485 -11.10 31.12 -17.43
CA ALA A 485 -10.91 30.93 -18.87
C ALA A 485 -12.07 30.20 -19.56
N GLN A 486 -13.24 30.07 -18.93
CA GLN A 486 -14.39 29.35 -19.51
C GLN A 486 -14.85 29.93 -20.87
N ASN A 487 -14.74 31.24 -21.05
CA ASN A 487 -15.10 31.92 -22.31
C ASN A 487 -13.99 31.86 -23.38
N VAL A 488 -12.84 31.28 -23.09
CA VAL A 488 -11.73 31.13 -24.03
C VAL A 488 -11.88 29.80 -24.77
N ALA A 489 -12.40 29.86 -25.98
CA ALA A 489 -12.66 28.70 -26.83
C ALA A 489 -11.49 28.38 -27.77
N GLY A 490 -11.28 27.09 -28.01
CA GLY A 490 -10.23 26.58 -28.92
C GLY A 490 -8.86 26.43 -28.27
N LEU A 491 -8.15 25.37 -28.66
CA LEU A 491 -6.86 24.99 -28.06
C LEU A 491 -5.83 26.13 -28.16
N THR A 492 -5.67 26.73 -29.34
CA THR A 492 -4.70 27.79 -29.57
C THR A 492 -4.93 29.01 -28.67
N ALA A 493 -6.18 29.46 -28.55
CA ALA A 493 -6.52 30.61 -27.70
C ALA A 493 -6.31 30.29 -26.22
N ARG A 494 -6.69 29.07 -25.78
CA ARG A 494 -6.44 28.60 -24.40
C ARG A 494 -4.96 28.49 -24.09
N LEU A 495 -4.15 27.98 -25.01
CA LEU A 495 -2.69 27.93 -24.86
C LEU A 495 -2.09 29.33 -24.73
N ASP A 496 -2.48 30.29 -25.56
CA ASP A 496 -2.02 31.68 -25.40
C ASP A 496 -2.46 32.25 -24.04
N TYR A 497 -3.71 32.04 -23.64
CA TYR A 497 -4.25 32.52 -22.37
C TYR A 497 -3.47 31.97 -21.16
N PHE A 498 -3.38 30.65 -21.01
CA PHE A 498 -2.76 30.05 -19.83
C PHE A 498 -1.25 30.25 -19.79
N SER A 499 -0.58 30.13 -20.93
CA SER A 499 0.87 30.38 -20.97
C SER A 499 1.19 31.85 -20.66
N LYS A 500 0.31 32.80 -21.01
CA LYS A 500 0.41 34.23 -20.64
C LYS A 500 0.13 34.46 -19.17
N ALA A 501 -0.89 33.80 -18.61
CA ALA A 501 -1.29 33.93 -17.21
C ALA A 501 -0.20 33.47 -16.23
N LEU A 502 0.75 32.65 -16.70
CA LEU A 502 1.92 32.21 -15.95
C LEU A 502 3.14 33.14 -16.06
N LYS A 503 3.09 34.24 -16.85
CA LYS A 503 4.19 35.22 -16.92
C LYS A 503 4.50 35.77 -15.53
N GLY A 504 5.79 35.97 -15.24
CA GLY A 504 6.28 36.38 -13.92
C GLY A 504 6.47 35.24 -12.90
N THR A 505 6.02 34.02 -13.20
CA THR A 505 6.25 32.88 -12.29
C THR A 505 7.76 32.60 -12.17
N PRO A 506 8.33 32.55 -10.94
CA PRO A 506 9.75 32.30 -10.72
C PRO A 506 10.26 31.00 -11.35
N TYR A 507 11.53 31.01 -11.78
CA TYR A 507 12.19 29.81 -12.27
C TYR A 507 12.78 28.98 -11.12
N LYS A 508 12.51 27.67 -11.10
CA LYS A 508 13.18 26.70 -10.22
C LYS A 508 13.41 25.41 -10.98
N LEU A 509 14.65 24.91 -10.98
CA LEU A 509 14.99 23.67 -11.66
C LEU A 509 14.36 22.47 -10.94
N GLY A 510 13.57 21.66 -11.65
CA GLY A 510 12.91 20.47 -11.12
C GLY A 510 12.00 20.79 -9.92
N PRO A 511 10.96 21.61 -10.08
CA PRO A 511 10.09 22.01 -8.97
C PRO A 511 9.10 20.91 -8.55
N MET A 512 8.86 19.92 -9.42
CA MET A 512 7.91 18.83 -9.19
C MET A 512 8.58 17.46 -9.18
N GLY A 513 7.88 16.46 -8.62
CA GLY A 513 8.33 15.08 -8.44
C GLY A 513 7.18 14.08 -8.53
N GLU A 514 7.37 12.91 -7.93
CA GLU A 514 6.37 11.85 -7.75
C GLU A 514 5.77 11.80 -6.33
N SER A 515 6.04 12.81 -5.51
CA SER A 515 5.76 12.75 -4.07
C SER A 515 6.36 11.47 -3.45
N TYR A 516 5.78 10.99 -2.36
CA TYR A 516 6.23 9.76 -1.70
C TYR A 516 5.79 8.48 -2.44
N VAL A 517 4.96 8.60 -3.48
CA VAL A 517 4.54 7.46 -4.32
C VAL A 517 5.75 6.81 -4.98
N ASP A 518 6.80 7.59 -5.29
CA ASP A 518 8.08 7.10 -5.74
C ASP A 518 9.24 7.79 -4.98
N PRO A 519 10.08 7.05 -4.25
CA PRO A 519 11.11 7.63 -3.39
C PRO A 519 12.27 8.30 -4.15
N ILE A 520 12.32 8.21 -5.48
CA ILE A 520 13.44 8.76 -6.27
C ILE A 520 13.41 10.30 -6.29
N GLU A 521 12.22 10.91 -6.42
CA GLU A 521 12.06 12.37 -6.41
C GLU A 521 10.80 12.78 -5.64
N ASN A 522 10.95 12.91 -4.32
CA ASN A 522 9.90 13.23 -3.34
C ASN A 522 9.45 14.71 -3.34
N LYS A 523 9.36 15.32 -4.51
CA LYS A 523 8.88 16.70 -4.71
C LYS A 523 7.37 16.71 -5.01
N PRO A 524 6.69 17.88 -4.90
CA PRO A 524 5.26 17.99 -5.16
C PRO A 524 4.83 17.41 -6.52
N LEU A 525 3.64 16.83 -6.57
CA LEU A 525 3.02 16.35 -7.81
C LEU A 525 2.44 17.49 -8.66
N VAL A 526 2.12 18.62 -8.02
CA VAL A 526 1.68 19.88 -8.63
C VAL A 526 2.42 21.02 -7.93
N TYR A 527 2.93 22.02 -8.64
CA TYR A 527 3.58 23.18 -7.99
C TYR A 527 3.51 24.43 -8.84
N MET A 528 2.87 25.48 -8.33
CA MET A 528 2.61 26.73 -9.06
C MET A 528 3.43 27.93 -8.58
N ASP A 529 4.20 27.80 -7.49
CA ASP A 529 5.03 28.91 -6.98
C ASP A 529 6.28 29.13 -7.84
N SER A 530 6.72 28.09 -8.56
CA SER A 530 7.84 28.17 -9.49
C SER A 530 7.75 27.06 -10.53
N VAL A 531 8.34 27.31 -11.69
CA VAL A 531 8.36 26.38 -12.83
C VAL A 531 9.78 26.24 -13.40
N ASP A 532 10.07 25.11 -14.04
CA ASP A 532 11.14 25.05 -15.02
C ASP A 532 10.54 25.11 -16.43
N CYS A 533 11.37 24.95 -17.46
CA CYS A 533 10.90 25.04 -18.84
C CYS A 533 9.86 23.97 -19.20
N VAL A 534 9.99 22.75 -18.67
CA VAL A 534 9.09 21.64 -18.97
C VAL A 534 7.82 21.77 -18.13
N THR A 535 7.94 21.98 -16.82
CA THR A 535 6.76 22.10 -15.97
C THR A 535 5.91 23.31 -16.36
N TYR A 536 6.51 24.42 -16.79
CA TYR A 536 5.78 25.56 -17.36
C TYR A 536 4.89 25.15 -18.54
N LEU A 537 5.45 24.38 -19.48
CA LEU A 537 4.77 23.87 -20.66
C LEU A 537 3.63 22.92 -20.27
N GLU A 538 3.91 21.99 -19.35
CA GLU A 538 2.95 20.99 -18.86
C GLU A 538 1.76 21.63 -18.13
N HIS A 539 1.99 22.61 -17.24
CA HIS A 539 0.91 23.27 -16.50
C HIS A 539 -0.01 24.05 -17.45
N ALA A 540 0.57 24.81 -18.39
CA ALA A 540 -0.22 25.58 -19.36
C ALA A 540 -1.02 24.65 -20.29
N LEU A 541 -0.40 23.55 -20.76
CA LEU A 541 -1.07 22.56 -21.60
C LEU A 541 -2.18 21.84 -20.83
N ALA A 542 -1.93 21.40 -19.60
CA ALA A 542 -2.92 20.72 -18.77
C ALA A 542 -4.17 21.59 -18.57
N MET A 543 -4.02 22.87 -18.23
CA MET A 543 -5.16 23.78 -18.11
C MET A 543 -5.85 24.06 -19.47
N ALA A 544 -5.09 24.07 -20.57
CA ALA A 544 -5.65 24.29 -21.90
C ALA A 544 -6.53 23.13 -22.38
N ILE A 545 -6.16 21.88 -22.08
CA ILE A 545 -6.85 20.68 -22.60
C ILE A 545 -7.75 19.97 -21.58
N ALA A 546 -7.63 20.26 -20.27
CA ALA A 546 -8.47 19.62 -19.27
C ALA A 546 -9.97 19.90 -19.56
N PRO A 547 -10.82 18.86 -19.60
CA PRO A 547 -12.26 19.02 -19.89
C PRO A 547 -13.00 19.81 -18.80
N SER A 548 -12.52 19.72 -17.56
CA SER A 548 -13.02 20.43 -16.39
C SER A 548 -11.87 20.81 -15.46
N GLU A 549 -12.13 21.74 -14.53
CA GLU A 549 -11.21 22.11 -13.46
C GLU A 549 -10.84 20.92 -12.56
N ASN A 550 -11.76 19.97 -12.35
CA ASN A 550 -11.49 18.78 -11.53
C ASN A 550 -10.61 17.74 -12.24
N GLU A 551 -10.52 17.80 -13.57
CA GLU A 551 -9.69 16.90 -14.38
C GLU A 551 -8.30 17.47 -14.69
N ILE A 552 -7.94 18.63 -14.16
CA ILE A 552 -6.61 19.23 -14.39
C ILE A 552 -5.48 18.30 -13.93
N PHE A 553 -5.57 17.75 -12.73
CA PHE A 553 -4.49 16.91 -12.19
C PHE A 553 -4.39 15.56 -12.92
N SER A 554 -5.52 14.91 -13.22
CA SER A 554 -5.51 13.68 -14.02
C SER A 554 -5.00 13.92 -15.45
N THR A 555 -5.30 15.07 -16.04
CA THR A 555 -4.75 15.51 -17.34
C THR A 555 -3.23 15.72 -17.25
N LEU A 556 -2.75 16.43 -16.22
CA LEU A 556 -1.32 16.64 -15.97
C LEU A 556 -0.57 15.31 -15.79
N GLN A 557 -1.16 14.33 -15.11
CA GLN A 557 -0.59 12.99 -14.98
C GLN A 557 -0.41 12.32 -16.34
N LYS A 558 -1.43 12.35 -17.21
CA LYS A 558 -1.37 11.74 -18.55
C LYS A 558 -0.31 12.41 -19.43
N ILE A 559 -0.15 13.73 -19.30
CA ILE A 559 0.89 14.49 -20.00
C ILE A 559 2.28 14.01 -19.57
N ARG A 560 2.53 13.94 -18.25
CA ARG A 560 3.86 13.75 -17.66
C ARG A 560 4.33 12.30 -17.58
N TYR A 561 3.40 11.34 -17.46
CA TYR A 561 3.71 9.93 -17.21
C TYR A 561 3.16 9.01 -18.29
N LYS A 562 3.96 8.00 -18.66
CA LYS A 562 3.55 6.91 -19.56
C LYS A 562 2.34 6.19 -18.97
N GLY A 563 1.24 6.18 -19.72
CA GLY A 563 -0.03 5.62 -19.28
C GLY A 563 -0.67 6.32 -18.07
N GLY A 564 -0.23 7.55 -17.74
CA GLY A 564 -0.70 8.27 -16.55
C GLY A 564 -0.24 7.68 -15.21
N LYS A 565 0.66 6.68 -15.22
CA LYS A 565 1.13 6.00 -14.01
C LYS A 565 2.26 6.79 -13.35
N ILE A 566 1.97 7.45 -12.23
CA ILE A 566 2.97 8.18 -11.44
C ILE A 566 4.11 7.23 -11.05
N GLY A 567 5.34 7.65 -11.33
CA GLY A 567 6.56 6.88 -11.05
C GLY A 567 7.71 7.40 -11.89
N TYR A 568 8.91 7.45 -11.33
CA TYR A 568 10.08 8.01 -11.99
C TYR A 568 10.42 7.25 -13.26
N VAL A 569 10.29 5.91 -13.26
CA VAL A 569 10.49 5.07 -14.44
C VAL A 569 9.47 5.34 -15.56
N ASN A 570 8.27 5.78 -15.19
CA ASN A 570 7.18 6.07 -16.12
C ASN A 570 7.18 7.55 -16.55
N ARG A 571 7.94 8.42 -15.90
CA ARG A 571 8.03 9.84 -16.28
C ARG A 571 8.66 9.97 -17.67
N LYS A 572 8.13 10.89 -18.46
CA LYS A 572 8.74 11.31 -19.73
C LYS A 572 9.90 12.25 -19.42
N HIS A 573 11.14 11.77 -19.50
CA HIS A 573 12.34 12.52 -19.07
C HIS A 573 12.94 13.37 -20.19
N TYR A 574 12.79 12.93 -21.44
CA TYR A 574 13.34 13.60 -22.63
C TYR A 574 12.24 14.28 -23.43
N LEU A 575 12.40 15.55 -23.78
CA LEU A 575 11.32 16.36 -24.34
C LEU A 575 10.88 15.86 -25.71
N LEU A 576 11.80 15.62 -26.63
CA LEU A 576 11.51 15.17 -27.98
C LEU A 576 11.42 13.64 -28.06
N ALA A 577 12.23 12.92 -27.28
CA ALA A 577 12.29 11.47 -27.31
C ALA A 577 11.19 10.77 -26.50
N ASP A 578 10.72 11.38 -25.40
CA ASP A 578 9.61 10.84 -24.59
C ASP A 578 8.35 11.70 -24.69
N TRP A 579 8.45 13.02 -24.49
CA TRP A 579 7.27 13.87 -24.28
C TRP A 579 6.50 14.16 -25.57
N VAL A 580 7.14 14.77 -26.57
CA VAL A 580 6.61 14.96 -27.92
C VAL A 580 6.63 13.64 -28.69
N GLY A 581 7.64 12.80 -28.49
CA GLY A 581 7.79 11.51 -29.18
C GLY A 581 6.68 10.50 -28.91
N ASP A 582 5.99 10.59 -27.77
CA ASP A 582 4.79 9.79 -27.47
C ASP A 582 3.61 10.13 -28.41
N GLY A 583 3.64 11.28 -29.09
CA GLY A 583 2.68 11.65 -30.13
C GLY A 583 1.24 11.89 -29.64
N LYS A 584 0.99 11.84 -28.33
CA LYS A 584 -0.35 11.97 -27.75
C LYS A 584 -0.80 13.41 -27.56
N PHE A 585 0.08 14.25 -27.04
CA PHE A 585 -0.25 15.64 -26.64
C PHE A 585 0.44 16.68 -27.50
N ALA A 586 1.48 16.28 -28.23
CA ALA A 586 2.24 17.12 -29.12
C ALA A 586 2.80 16.30 -30.27
N ARG A 587 3.07 16.95 -31.39
CA ARG A 587 3.70 16.34 -32.57
C ARG A 587 4.67 17.31 -33.22
N VAL A 588 5.84 16.82 -33.64
CA VAL A 588 6.83 17.63 -34.37
C VAL A 588 6.22 18.15 -35.67
N MET A 589 6.34 19.45 -35.89
CA MET A 589 5.93 20.10 -37.14
C MET A 589 7.03 19.93 -38.19
N GLN A 590 6.65 19.69 -39.44
CA GLN A 590 7.57 19.78 -40.56
C GLN A 590 7.61 21.21 -41.06
N VAL A 591 8.79 21.83 -41.02
CA VAL A 591 9.01 23.21 -41.46
C VAL A 591 9.91 23.18 -42.70
N PRO A 592 9.61 23.97 -43.75
CA PRO A 592 10.51 24.09 -44.90
C PRO A 592 11.93 24.48 -44.46
N GLY A 593 12.91 23.67 -44.90
CA GLY A 593 14.32 23.86 -44.51
C GLY A 593 14.76 23.10 -43.26
N ASP A 594 13.91 22.23 -42.70
CA ASP A 594 14.31 21.28 -41.66
C ASP A 594 15.44 20.36 -42.12
N THR A 595 16.27 19.95 -41.16
CA THR A 595 17.19 18.83 -41.29
C THR A 595 16.80 17.69 -40.34
N VAL A 596 17.30 16.49 -40.60
CA VAL A 596 17.11 15.31 -39.76
C VAL A 596 18.47 14.73 -39.41
N VAL A 597 18.69 14.49 -38.12
CA VAL A 597 19.88 13.78 -37.62
C VAL A 597 19.46 12.56 -36.84
N LYS A 598 20.22 11.47 -36.91
CA LYS A 598 20.00 10.31 -36.05
C LYS A 598 20.65 10.54 -34.69
N ARG A 599 19.91 10.28 -33.60
CA ARG A 599 20.44 10.28 -32.24
C ARG A 599 20.00 9.05 -31.47
N THR A 600 20.85 8.58 -30.58
CA THR A 600 20.54 7.52 -29.62
C THR A 600 20.58 8.10 -28.23
N ILE A 601 19.42 8.20 -27.58
CA ILE A 601 19.30 8.74 -26.22
C ILE A 601 19.69 7.65 -25.21
N PRO A 602 20.67 7.88 -24.32
CA PRO A 602 21.24 6.83 -23.49
C PRO A 602 20.38 6.55 -22.23
N LYS A 603 19.13 6.10 -22.42
CA LYS A 603 18.17 5.90 -21.32
C LYS A 603 18.63 4.80 -20.37
N GLN A 604 19.29 3.75 -20.87
CA GLN A 604 19.86 2.70 -20.03
C GLN A 604 20.86 3.27 -19.01
N ASN A 605 21.78 4.13 -19.45
CA ASN A 605 22.73 4.80 -18.57
C ASN A 605 22.05 5.79 -17.62
N PHE A 606 21.06 6.54 -18.11
CA PHE A 606 20.28 7.48 -17.31
C PHE A 606 19.57 6.79 -16.13
N PHE A 607 18.86 5.69 -16.38
CA PHE A 607 18.17 4.93 -15.32
C PHE A 607 19.13 4.16 -14.42
N LYS A 608 20.22 3.62 -14.97
CA LYS A 608 21.28 2.98 -14.18
C LYS A 608 21.90 3.94 -13.16
N ALA A 609 22.09 5.21 -13.52
CA ALA A 609 22.57 6.25 -12.60
C ALA A 609 21.61 6.51 -11.42
N LYS A 610 20.35 6.10 -11.54
CA LYS A 610 19.33 6.15 -10.48
C LYS A 610 19.09 4.81 -9.78
N LYS A 611 19.93 3.80 -10.05
CA LYS A 611 19.77 2.42 -9.56
C LYS A 611 18.44 1.78 -9.99
N ILE A 612 17.94 2.17 -11.15
CA ILE A 612 16.71 1.62 -11.74
C ILE A 612 17.11 0.69 -12.87
N LYS A 613 16.58 -0.53 -12.85
CA LYS A 613 16.72 -1.47 -13.96
C LYS A 613 15.84 -1.02 -15.12
N TYR A 614 16.43 -0.83 -16.29
CA TYR A 614 15.74 -0.42 -17.52
C TYR A 614 16.21 -1.31 -18.66
N ASP A 615 15.37 -2.29 -19.01
CA ASP A 615 15.73 -3.38 -19.95
C ASP A 615 15.42 -3.04 -21.41
N THR A 616 14.83 -1.87 -21.70
CA THR A 616 14.56 -1.43 -23.07
C THR A 616 15.85 -0.96 -23.75
N PRO A 617 16.18 -1.45 -24.97
CA PRO A 617 17.34 -0.98 -25.72
C PRO A 617 17.23 0.50 -26.12
N ASP A 618 18.35 1.20 -26.10
CA ASP A 618 18.46 2.57 -26.60
C ASP A 618 18.49 2.54 -28.15
N ALA A 619 17.32 2.71 -28.78
CA ALA A 619 17.18 2.72 -30.24
C ALA A 619 17.49 4.11 -30.84
N PRO A 620 18.13 4.19 -32.02
CA PRO A 620 18.27 5.45 -32.75
C PRO A 620 16.91 6.05 -33.12
N MET A 621 16.77 7.37 -32.94
CA MET A 621 15.60 8.15 -33.36
C MET A 621 16.00 9.24 -34.36
N ASP A 622 15.08 9.58 -35.24
CA ASP A 622 15.20 10.73 -36.13
C ASP A 622 14.85 12.00 -35.37
N LEU A 623 15.84 12.86 -35.17
CA LEU A 623 15.68 14.17 -34.56
C LEU A 623 15.59 15.23 -35.67
N ARG A 624 14.36 15.67 -35.96
CA ARG A 624 14.07 16.73 -36.94
C ARG A 624 14.15 18.10 -36.29
N TYR A 625 14.85 19.05 -36.93
CA TYR A 625 14.91 20.44 -36.47
C TYR A 625 15.24 21.42 -37.59
N LEU A 626 14.79 22.67 -37.42
CA LEU A 626 15.12 23.80 -38.27
C LEU A 626 16.53 24.32 -37.90
N PRO A 627 17.52 24.28 -38.80
CA PRO A 627 18.87 24.73 -38.51
C PRO A 627 18.93 26.18 -38.02
N TYR A 628 19.89 26.50 -37.15
CA TYR A 628 19.98 27.80 -36.47
C TYR A 628 19.81 29.02 -37.39
N ASN A 629 20.52 29.07 -38.52
CA ASN A 629 20.44 30.21 -39.45
C ASN A 629 19.03 30.37 -40.04
N ARG A 630 18.35 29.26 -40.33
CA ARG A 630 16.96 29.24 -40.84
C ARG A 630 15.97 29.61 -39.74
N ALA A 631 16.21 29.18 -38.51
CA ALA A 631 15.43 29.59 -37.36
C ALA A 631 15.52 31.11 -37.11
N VAL A 632 16.71 31.71 -37.27
CA VAL A 632 16.90 33.16 -37.18
C VAL A 632 16.20 33.88 -38.33
N GLU A 633 16.28 33.35 -39.55
CA GLU A 633 15.57 33.90 -40.73
C GLU A 633 14.06 33.93 -40.49
N MET A 634 13.48 32.80 -40.06
CA MET A 634 12.06 32.67 -39.72
C MET A 634 11.67 33.64 -38.60
N ALA A 635 12.46 33.71 -37.53
CA ALA A 635 12.18 34.58 -36.38
C ALA A 635 12.32 36.08 -36.68
N SER A 636 12.97 36.44 -37.80
CA SER A 636 13.20 37.83 -38.21
C SER A 636 12.13 38.39 -39.14
N LYS A 637 11.15 37.58 -39.57
CA LYS A 637 10.05 38.00 -40.45
C LYS A 637 8.76 38.13 -39.66
N PRO A 638 7.95 39.20 -39.85
CA PRO A 638 6.61 39.27 -39.29
C PRO A 638 5.77 38.09 -39.78
N TYR A 639 4.96 37.53 -38.89
CA TYR A 639 4.08 36.43 -39.24
C TYR A 639 2.80 36.95 -39.90
N SER A 640 2.36 36.29 -40.97
CA SER A 640 1.10 36.56 -41.66
C SER A 640 0.20 35.34 -41.54
N GLY A 641 -0.94 35.49 -40.87
CA GLY A 641 -1.87 34.39 -40.61
C GLY A 641 -2.63 34.54 -39.27
N PRO A 642 -3.57 33.62 -38.99
CA PRO A 642 -4.30 33.61 -37.73
C PRO A 642 -3.37 33.29 -36.56
N LEU A 643 -3.76 33.67 -35.33
CA LEU A 643 -3.03 33.35 -34.11
C LEU A 643 -2.63 31.86 -34.11
N MET A 644 -1.34 31.61 -33.96
CA MET A 644 -0.79 30.26 -33.83
C MET A 644 0.10 30.21 -32.60
N VAL A 645 -0.06 29.15 -31.80
CA VAL A 645 0.76 28.89 -30.61
C VAL A 645 1.38 27.52 -30.78
N THR A 646 2.69 27.48 -30.96
CA THR A 646 3.45 26.23 -31.06
C THR A 646 4.29 26.05 -29.81
N GLY A 647 4.71 24.83 -29.53
CA GLY A 647 5.85 24.60 -28.66
C GLY A 647 7.16 24.70 -29.45
N VAL A 648 8.25 24.93 -28.74
CA VAL A 648 9.60 24.92 -29.31
C VAL A 648 10.56 24.17 -28.40
N ALA A 649 11.33 23.26 -28.97
CA ALA A 649 12.48 22.65 -28.31
C ALA A 649 13.77 23.24 -28.88
N PHE A 650 14.66 23.71 -28.01
CA PHE A 650 16.00 24.18 -28.41
C PHE A 650 16.95 22.97 -28.40
N VAL A 651 17.27 22.48 -29.59
CA VAL A 651 18.00 21.23 -29.78
C VAL A 651 19.34 21.28 -29.06
N ALA A 652 19.68 20.22 -28.33
CA ALA A 652 20.96 20.13 -27.65
C ALA A 652 22.10 19.88 -28.65
N SER A 653 23.28 20.47 -28.43
CA SER A 653 24.48 20.11 -29.21
C SER A 653 25.06 18.76 -28.78
N ALA A 654 24.82 18.35 -27.53
CA ALA A 654 25.25 17.06 -27.02
C ALA A 654 24.37 15.92 -27.57
N ASN A 655 24.98 14.75 -27.81
CA ASN A 655 24.29 13.59 -28.40
C ASN A 655 23.47 12.78 -27.39
N ASP A 656 23.74 12.96 -26.10
CA ASP A 656 23.04 12.31 -24.98
C ASP A 656 21.79 13.07 -24.49
N LEU A 657 21.50 14.23 -25.11
CA LEU A 657 20.33 15.06 -24.82
C LEU A 657 19.62 15.43 -26.13
N ASP A 658 18.29 15.55 -26.09
CA ASP A 658 17.49 15.94 -27.24
C ASP A 658 17.21 17.45 -27.28
N ALA A 659 16.89 18.05 -26.14
CA ALA A 659 16.64 19.47 -26.01
C ALA A 659 17.25 20.04 -24.72
N THR A 660 17.76 21.28 -24.79
CA THR A 660 18.32 22.01 -23.63
C THR A 660 17.31 22.91 -22.94
N HIS A 661 16.27 23.31 -23.66
CA HIS A 661 15.28 24.28 -23.19
C HIS A 661 13.99 24.16 -24.02
N THR A 662 12.87 24.63 -23.47
CA THR A 662 11.57 24.65 -24.16
C THR A 662 10.71 25.85 -23.77
N GLY A 663 9.65 26.09 -24.55
CA GLY A 663 8.66 27.14 -24.31
C GLY A 663 7.58 27.17 -25.39
N PHE A 664 6.79 28.24 -25.39
CA PHE A 664 5.80 28.52 -26.42
C PHE A 664 6.33 29.57 -27.40
N VAL A 665 6.09 29.37 -28.69
CA VAL A 665 6.26 30.42 -29.70
C VAL A 665 4.88 30.90 -30.13
N ILE A 666 4.63 32.18 -29.94
CA ILE A 666 3.37 32.81 -30.28
C ILE A 666 3.55 33.62 -31.57
N PHE A 667 2.76 33.27 -32.57
CA PHE A 667 2.70 33.90 -33.87
C PHE A 667 1.42 34.74 -33.96
N ARG A 668 1.58 36.07 -34.06
CA ARG A 668 0.47 37.02 -34.22
C ARG A 668 0.62 37.75 -35.55
N ASN A 669 -0.51 38.01 -36.21
CA ASN A 669 -0.51 38.66 -37.51
C ASN A 669 0.18 40.03 -37.44
N GLY A 670 1.17 40.25 -38.30
CA GLY A 670 1.96 41.49 -38.37
C GLY A 670 3.05 41.64 -37.29
N GLU A 671 3.19 40.69 -36.36
CA GLU A 671 4.22 40.73 -35.32
C GLU A 671 5.36 39.74 -35.60
N LEU A 672 6.57 40.04 -35.08
CA LEU A 672 7.63 39.04 -35.00
C LEU A 672 7.23 37.91 -34.05
N PRO A 673 7.59 36.64 -34.33
CA PRO A 673 7.33 35.53 -33.43
C PRO A 673 7.91 35.77 -32.04
N LYS A 674 7.09 35.57 -30.99
CA LYS A 674 7.49 35.79 -29.59
C LYS A 674 7.70 34.47 -28.87
N LEU A 675 8.84 34.32 -28.20
CA LEU A 675 9.10 33.22 -27.29
C LEU A 675 8.59 33.58 -25.90
N ARG A 676 7.71 32.74 -25.35
CA ARG A 676 7.31 32.77 -23.94
C ARG A 676 7.84 31.52 -23.25
N HIS A 677 8.70 31.71 -22.25
CA HIS A 677 9.38 30.59 -21.60
C HIS A 677 9.76 30.90 -20.16
N ALA A 678 9.94 29.85 -19.35
CA ALA A 678 10.56 29.97 -18.04
C ALA A 678 12.07 30.24 -18.20
N ALA A 679 12.52 31.47 -17.97
CA ALA A 679 13.94 31.82 -18.13
C ALA A 679 14.77 31.35 -16.94
N PHE A 680 15.84 30.60 -17.24
CA PHE A 680 16.73 30.02 -16.24
C PHE A 680 17.21 31.07 -15.22
N LYS A 681 17.05 30.77 -13.93
CA LYS A 681 17.38 31.66 -12.78
C LYS A 681 16.66 33.02 -12.79
N LYS A 682 15.56 33.16 -13.53
CA LYS A 682 14.72 34.35 -13.56
C LYS A 682 13.27 33.95 -13.28
N GLN A 683 12.40 34.13 -14.27
CA GLN A 683 10.96 33.91 -14.22
C GLN A 683 10.43 33.60 -15.62
N VAL A 684 9.15 33.30 -15.74
CA VAL A 684 8.49 33.22 -17.04
C VAL A 684 8.46 34.60 -17.68
N ILE A 685 9.13 34.74 -18.83
CA ILE A 685 9.22 36.00 -19.58
C ILE A 685 8.75 35.80 -21.02
N GLU A 686 8.60 36.91 -21.72
CA GLU A 686 8.27 36.95 -23.14
C GLU A 686 9.25 37.92 -23.84
N LEU A 687 9.83 37.48 -24.94
CA LEU A 687 10.74 38.26 -25.79
C LEU A 687 10.56 37.81 -27.25
N THR A 688 11.14 38.51 -28.22
CA THR A 688 11.12 38.01 -29.60
C THR A 688 11.95 36.73 -29.68
N LEU A 689 11.52 35.76 -30.49
CA LEU A 689 12.29 34.54 -30.74
C LEU A 689 13.66 34.87 -31.34
N LYS A 690 13.73 35.94 -32.15
CA LYS A 690 14.95 36.48 -32.73
C LYS A 690 15.97 36.86 -31.64
N ASP A 691 15.56 37.64 -30.64
CA ASP A 691 16.44 38.09 -29.56
C ASP A 691 16.93 36.91 -28.72
N TYR A 692 16.06 35.92 -28.46
CA TYR A 692 16.45 34.70 -27.76
C TYR A 692 17.51 33.93 -28.57
N LEU A 693 17.27 33.68 -29.86
CA LEU A 693 18.20 32.97 -30.74
C LEU A 693 19.54 33.71 -30.85
N ALA A 694 19.52 35.04 -30.93
CA ALA A 694 20.73 35.86 -30.93
C ALA A 694 21.56 35.66 -29.64
N SER A 695 20.91 35.60 -28.47
CA SER A 695 21.57 35.33 -27.18
C SER A 695 22.22 33.93 -27.08
N ARG A 696 21.90 33.05 -28.03
CA ARG A 696 22.37 31.66 -28.09
C ARG A 696 23.19 31.34 -29.34
N LYS A 697 23.66 32.34 -30.09
CA LYS A 697 24.53 32.15 -31.26
C LYS A 697 25.72 31.25 -30.91
N GLY A 698 25.95 30.22 -31.73
CA GLY A 698 27.01 29.23 -31.54
C GLY A 698 26.76 28.20 -30.42
N LYS A 699 25.60 28.23 -29.74
CA LYS A 699 25.30 27.35 -28.59
C LYS A 699 24.21 26.31 -28.85
N LEU A 700 23.44 26.42 -29.94
CA LEU A 700 22.44 25.43 -30.34
C LEU A 700 22.55 25.09 -31.84
N PRO A 701 22.28 23.85 -32.25
CA PRO A 701 22.21 23.47 -33.66
C PRO A 701 21.01 24.07 -34.39
N GLY A 702 19.88 24.24 -33.69
CA GLY A 702 18.62 24.71 -34.25
C GLY A 702 17.44 24.50 -33.30
N ILE A 703 16.23 24.60 -33.83
CA ILE A 703 14.99 24.45 -33.04
C ILE A 703 14.06 23.43 -33.67
N THR A 704 13.32 22.69 -32.85
CA THR A 704 12.20 21.86 -33.30
C THR A 704 10.91 22.54 -32.89
N LEU A 705 10.08 22.92 -33.86
CA LEU A 705 8.72 23.36 -33.59
C LEU A 705 7.80 22.14 -33.48
N PHE A 706 6.85 22.18 -32.55
CA PHE A 706 5.84 21.15 -32.42
C PHE A 706 4.48 21.76 -32.15
N GLU A 707 3.45 21.14 -32.70
CA GLU A 707 2.05 21.51 -32.47
C GLU A 707 1.52 20.75 -31.25
N PHE A 708 0.56 21.35 -30.55
CA PHE A 708 -0.18 20.69 -29.48
C PHE A 708 -1.44 20.05 -30.04
N LEU A 709 -1.77 18.87 -29.55
CA LEU A 709 -2.90 18.10 -30.03
C LEU A 709 -4.09 18.21 -29.08
N LYS A 710 -5.28 18.32 -29.65
CA LYS A 710 -6.53 18.14 -28.90
C LYS A 710 -6.71 16.63 -28.67
N GLN A 711 -6.96 16.24 -27.43
CA GLN A 711 -7.26 14.85 -27.06
C GLN A 711 -8.72 14.53 -27.32
#